data_AF-A0A8S9YUB7-F1
#
_entry.id   AF-A0A8S9YUB7-F1
#
_cell.length_a   1.000
_cell.length_b   1.000
_cell.length_c   1.000
_cell.angle_alpha   90.00
_cell.angle_beta   90.00
_cell.angle_gamma   90.00
#
_symmetry.space_group_name_H-M   'P 1'
#
loop_
_entity.id
_entity.type
_entity.pdbx_description
1 polymer ?
#
loop_
_entity_poly.entity_id
_entity_poly.type
_entity_poly.pdbx_seq_one_letter_code
_entity_poly.pdbx_strand_id
1 'polypeptide(L)'
;QNIIDNRGFLKLLDLLVLTVATEGNDALERLLRSAHHNNFNVKVLGLGTTWKGGDVSKFVGGGQKVKLLREELKQFENDEEQLVLFVDAYDVIFMDTKERLLEEYKQLGFKVLFGAEGFCWPQEGLEKIYPMVKPDEKRFLNSGSFMGPASYLYKLVTVSEIDDEDDDQLYYTNIFLNEATRKELNIGLDKSSVIFQNLNGVFADIELRFSDTTGYLYNTKTNTKPIVAHGNGPIKTQFNSLTNYLDFTWTPTRGCQHCEENTIDLSKPELFPIIQISIFLDQATPFLDVFFERFAELTYPKNRIHLTIYVAAKAEKQRGHVEAFNNTHGHEYRTATWLDKDEAPDTGSAYDRAFAHCLAIENCQFMLVLDSTVQLTSTNTIEHLIRMNRSMIAPMVTRRGKLWSNFWGALSKDGYYDRSDDYVQIVEGEKRGIWNVPFIRDVYLISRPTIRKMVDTKLAGNNEVDMRIAQNAREKDWEEQYVHPDYLEMVASNVTMKDFEQPCPDVFYVPLVSEKFSRQLIDEMETFGEWSDGSNNDPRLEGGYENVPTRDIHMRQVGWEEHWLHFLVKYVHPIQKILFKGYEDKPWARMNFVVRYRPTEQPSLREHHDASSYSVNIALNEQGPDYEGGGTRFIRYDCSVTGLKVGWASIFPGRVTHLHEGLTTTKGTRYIFVTFVNP
;
A
#
# COMPACT_ATOMS: atom_id res chain seq x y z
N GLN A 1 36.07 -4.75 58.30
CA GLN A 1 35.50 -3.46 57.85
C GLN A 1 35.47 -3.50 56.34
N ASN A 2 34.47 -4.16 55.74
CA ASN A 2 33.18 -3.60 55.33
C ASN A 2 33.33 -2.37 54.44
N ILE A 3 33.33 -2.56 53.11
CA ILE A 3 32.39 -1.91 52.18
C ILE A 3 32.10 -2.92 51.06
N ILE A 4 30.84 -3.37 51.01
CA ILE A 4 30.21 -4.09 49.90
C ILE A 4 29.79 -3.01 48.90
N ASP A 5 30.35 -3.00 47.67
CA ASP A 5 29.75 -2.24 46.56
C ASP A 5 28.80 -3.17 45.79
N ASN A 6 27.50 -2.98 46.04
CA ASN A 6 26.37 -3.68 45.44
C ASN A 6 26.11 -3.19 44.00
N ARG A 7 27.04 -3.46 43.08
CA ARG A 7 26.79 -3.35 41.64
C ARG A 7 27.11 -4.65 40.96
N GLY A 8 26.25 -5.64 41.24
CA GLY A 8 26.20 -6.87 40.46
C GLY A 8 25.94 -6.51 39.00
N PHE A 9 26.88 -6.91 38.15
CA PHE A 9 26.76 -6.92 36.70
C PHE A 9 25.39 -7.48 36.30
N LEU A 10 24.48 -6.59 35.87
CA LEU A 10 23.46 -6.98 34.91
C LEU A 10 24.24 -7.44 33.67
N LYS A 11 24.30 -8.76 33.46
CA LYS A 11 24.31 -9.29 32.10
C LYS A 11 23.14 -8.55 31.44
N LEU A 12 23.41 -7.55 30.60
CA LEU A 12 22.37 -6.95 29.77
C LEU A 12 21.75 -8.12 29.02
N LEU A 13 20.53 -8.50 29.41
CA LEU A 13 19.75 -9.49 28.69
C LEU A 13 19.69 -8.99 27.25
N ASP A 14 20.21 -9.78 26.33
CA ASP A 14 20.16 -9.43 24.92
C ASP A 14 18.68 -9.50 24.51
N LEU A 15 18.11 -8.37 24.08
CA LEU A 15 16.73 -8.28 23.61
C LEU A 15 16.76 -8.26 22.09
N LEU A 16 16.24 -9.31 21.48
CA LEU A 16 16.02 -9.39 20.04
C LEU A 16 14.65 -8.80 19.73
N VAL A 17 14.59 -7.72 18.94
CA VAL A 17 13.32 -7.20 18.45
C VAL A 17 13.06 -7.78 17.07
N LEU A 18 11.90 -8.40 16.89
CA LEU A 18 11.43 -8.95 15.62
C LEU A 18 10.26 -8.11 15.12
N THR A 19 10.25 -7.81 13.82
CA THR A 19 9.13 -7.15 13.13
C THR A 19 8.95 -7.77 11.77
N VAL A 20 7.75 -7.67 11.19
CA VAL A 20 7.47 -8.14 9.83
C VAL A 20 7.22 -6.96 8.92
N ALA A 21 7.99 -6.85 7.84
CA ALA A 21 7.78 -5.89 6.77
C ALA A 21 8.22 -6.50 5.44
N THR A 22 7.36 -6.39 4.43
CA THR A 22 7.60 -6.93 3.09
C THR A 22 8.29 -5.94 2.15
N GLU A 23 8.22 -4.65 2.47
CA GLU A 23 8.86 -3.59 1.68
C GLU A 23 9.56 -2.56 2.59
N GLY A 24 10.58 -1.91 2.03
CA GLY A 24 11.16 -0.71 2.62
C GLY A 24 10.31 0.51 2.28
N ASN A 25 9.85 1.24 3.30
CA ASN A 25 9.09 2.48 3.16
C ASN A 25 9.34 3.42 4.36
N ASP A 26 8.90 4.68 4.24
CA ASP A 26 9.04 5.72 5.27
C ASP A 26 8.50 5.30 6.65
N ALA A 27 7.48 4.44 6.67
CA ALA A 27 6.87 3.92 7.89
C ALA A 27 7.77 2.91 8.62
N LEU A 28 8.41 1.99 7.89
CA LEU A 28 9.43 1.10 8.45
C LEU A 28 10.67 1.87 8.89
N GLU A 29 11.11 2.86 8.10
CA GLU A 29 12.25 3.71 8.46
C GLU A 29 12.01 4.47 9.76
N ARG A 30 10.79 4.95 10.00
CA ARG A 30 10.39 5.59 11.26
C ARG A 30 10.53 4.64 12.46
N LEU A 31 10.08 3.39 12.33
CA LEU A 31 10.27 2.38 13.37
C LEU A 31 11.77 2.17 13.65
N LEU A 32 12.55 1.90 12.59
CA LEU A 32 13.99 1.61 12.71
C LEU A 32 14.78 2.79 13.30
N ARG A 33 14.45 4.03 12.93
CA ARG A 33 15.02 5.25 13.50
C ARG A 33 14.77 5.30 15.01
N SER A 34 13.53 5.08 15.43
CA SER A 34 13.18 5.09 16.86
C SER A 34 13.78 3.94 17.65
N ALA A 35 13.92 2.78 17.03
CA ALA A 35 14.63 1.66 17.62
C ALA A 35 16.10 2.01 17.87
N HIS A 36 16.77 2.60 16.87
CA HIS A 36 18.17 3.00 16.96
C HIS A 36 18.42 4.03 18.09
N HIS A 37 17.61 5.08 18.19
CA HIS A 37 17.74 6.08 19.27
C HIS A 37 17.57 5.50 20.68
N ASN A 38 16.75 4.46 20.80
CA ASN A 38 16.39 3.86 22.08
C ASN A 38 17.12 2.54 22.36
N ASN A 39 18.21 2.25 21.63
CA ASN A 39 19.08 1.08 21.76
C ASN A 39 18.38 -0.28 21.55
N PHE A 40 17.34 -0.32 20.72
CA PHE A 40 16.72 -1.57 20.26
C PHE A 40 17.41 -2.08 18.99
N ASN A 41 17.66 -3.38 18.94
CA ASN A 41 18.18 -4.05 17.75
C ASN A 41 17.03 -4.78 17.05
N VAL A 42 16.60 -4.26 15.89
CA VAL A 42 15.45 -4.75 15.14
C VAL A 42 15.90 -5.62 13.98
N LYS A 43 15.41 -6.86 13.94
CA LYS A 43 15.49 -7.75 12.79
C LYS A 43 14.16 -7.73 12.05
N VAL A 44 14.21 -7.32 10.78
CA VAL A 44 13.05 -7.28 9.88
C VAL A 44 12.91 -8.62 9.17
N LEU A 45 11.74 -9.23 9.29
CA LEU A 45 11.38 -10.50 8.63
C LEU A 45 10.51 -10.22 7.40
N GLY A 46 10.73 -11.00 6.33
CA GLY A 46 9.93 -10.93 5.11
C GLY A 46 10.29 -9.81 4.13
N LEU A 47 11.37 -9.06 4.35
CA LEU A 47 11.74 -7.95 3.45
C LEU A 47 12.02 -8.46 2.03
N GLY A 48 11.34 -7.88 1.04
CA GLY A 48 11.45 -8.27 -0.37
C GLY A 48 10.59 -9.48 -0.76
N THR A 49 9.79 -10.04 0.16
CA THR A 49 8.82 -11.09 -0.15
C THR A 49 7.43 -10.51 -0.41
N THR A 50 6.57 -11.28 -1.08
CA THR A 50 5.18 -10.91 -1.30
C THR A 50 4.38 -11.02 0.00
N TRP A 51 3.60 -9.98 0.30
CA TRP A 51 2.64 -10.03 1.40
C TRP A 51 1.45 -10.91 1.01
N LYS A 52 1.23 -11.98 1.78
CA LYS A 52 0.12 -12.94 1.65
C LYS A 52 -0.85 -12.86 2.82
N GLY A 53 -0.64 -11.92 3.75
CA GLY A 53 -1.40 -11.81 4.99
C GLY A 53 -2.79 -11.17 4.90
N GLY A 54 -3.42 -11.12 3.73
CA GLY A 54 -4.70 -10.43 3.55
C GLY A 54 -4.63 -8.89 3.70
N ASP A 55 -5.77 -8.21 3.67
CA ASP A 55 -5.81 -6.73 3.83
C ASP A 55 -6.06 -6.36 5.29
N VAL A 56 -4.99 -6.36 6.07
CA VAL A 56 -4.99 -5.98 7.50
C VAL A 56 -5.38 -4.52 7.76
N SER A 57 -5.48 -3.67 6.72
CA SER A 57 -5.93 -2.28 6.87
C SER A 57 -7.45 -2.14 6.84
N LYS A 58 -8.17 -3.14 6.29
CA LYS A 58 -9.63 -3.13 6.13
C LYS A 58 -10.34 -4.35 6.73
N PHE A 59 -9.68 -5.50 6.80
CA PHE A 59 -10.23 -6.79 7.22
C PHE A 59 -9.29 -7.53 8.16
N VAL A 60 -9.73 -8.71 8.57
CA VAL A 60 -8.92 -9.70 9.31
C VAL A 60 -7.76 -10.22 8.45
N GLY A 61 -6.66 -10.61 9.11
CA GLY A 61 -5.50 -11.19 8.43
C GLY A 61 -4.22 -11.15 9.26
N GLY A 62 -3.08 -11.30 8.60
CA GLY A 62 -1.76 -11.18 9.22
C GLY A 62 -1.13 -12.50 9.65
N GLY A 63 -1.75 -13.65 9.38
CA GLY A 63 -1.23 -14.98 9.73
C GLY A 63 0.16 -15.28 9.14
N GLN A 64 0.50 -14.69 7.99
CA GLN A 64 1.86 -14.71 7.44
C GLN A 64 2.91 -14.20 8.46
N LYS A 65 2.58 -13.21 9.30
CA LYS A 65 3.47 -12.72 10.37
C LYS A 65 3.78 -13.82 11.37
N VAL A 66 2.78 -14.60 11.75
CA VAL A 66 2.92 -15.73 12.69
C VAL A 66 3.81 -16.81 12.09
N LYS A 67 3.66 -17.12 10.79
CA LYS A 67 4.53 -18.10 10.11
C LYS A 67 5.99 -17.64 10.04
N LEU A 68 6.23 -16.40 9.61
CA LEU A 68 7.58 -15.83 9.57
C LEU A 68 8.23 -15.82 10.97
N LEU A 69 7.44 -15.48 11.98
CA LEU A 69 7.90 -15.51 13.37
C LEU A 69 8.19 -16.93 13.86
N ARG A 70 7.36 -17.91 13.50
CA ARG A 70 7.56 -19.33 13.82
C ARG A 70 8.85 -19.86 13.20
N GLU A 71 9.11 -19.55 11.94
CA GLU A 71 10.35 -19.92 11.26
C GLU A 71 11.59 -19.33 11.94
N GLU A 72 11.54 -18.04 12.29
CA GLU A 72 12.63 -17.36 12.97
C GLU A 72 12.86 -17.90 14.39
N LEU A 73 11.79 -18.12 15.16
CA LEU A 73 11.88 -18.56 16.56
C LEU A 73 12.30 -20.02 16.72
N LYS A 74 12.20 -20.84 15.66
CA LYS A 74 12.59 -22.25 15.69
C LYS A 74 14.04 -22.46 16.14
N GLN A 75 14.95 -21.56 15.77
CA GLN A 75 16.35 -21.64 16.21
C GLN A 75 16.54 -21.43 17.72
N PHE A 76 15.53 -20.89 18.40
CA PHE A 76 15.53 -20.57 19.83
C PHE A 76 14.53 -21.44 20.62
N GLU A 77 14.08 -22.57 20.07
CA GLU A 77 13.01 -23.39 20.65
C GLU A 77 13.27 -23.83 22.10
N ASN A 78 14.55 -23.98 22.49
CA ASN A 78 14.99 -24.39 23.82
C ASN A 78 15.68 -23.27 24.61
N ASP A 79 15.66 -22.02 24.11
CA ASP A 79 16.32 -20.88 24.76
C ASP A 79 15.36 -20.13 25.69
N GLU A 80 15.56 -20.27 27.00
CA GLU A 80 14.80 -19.55 28.03
C GLU A 80 15.47 -18.24 28.48
N GLU A 81 16.71 -17.96 28.05
CA GLU A 81 17.46 -16.75 28.42
C GLU A 81 17.26 -15.63 27.39
N GLN A 82 17.22 -15.95 26.10
CA GLN A 82 17.00 -15.00 25.02
C GLN A 82 15.60 -14.38 25.13
N LEU A 83 15.52 -13.07 25.34
CA LEU A 83 14.27 -12.33 25.30
C LEU A 83 13.98 -11.86 23.88
N VAL A 84 12.72 -11.98 23.48
CA VAL A 84 12.24 -11.51 22.18
C VAL A 84 11.08 -10.55 22.41
N LEU A 85 11.11 -9.43 21.70
CA LEU A 85 10.00 -8.50 21.55
C LEU A 85 9.54 -8.55 20.10
N PHE A 86 8.29 -8.92 19.86
CA PHE A 86 7.64 -8.72 18.58
C PHE A 86 6.88 -7.40 18.58
N VAL A 87 6.99 -6.63 17.49
CA VAL A 87 6.16 -5.47 17.20
C VAL A 87 5.74 -5.47 15.73
N ASP A 88 4.60 -4.87 15.42
CA ASP A 88 4.25 -4.50 14.04
C ASP A 88 5.23 -3.45 13.50
N ALA A 89 5.33 -3.36 12.17
CA ALA A 89 6.30 -2.50 11.51
C ALA A 89 5.79 -1.08 11.26
N TYR A 90 4.79 -0.96 10.38
CA TYR A 90 4.52 0.29 9.66
C TYR A 90 3.89 1.40 10.51
N ASP A 91 3.31 1.04 11.64
CA ASP A 91 2.55 1.92 12.53
C ASP A 91 2.99 1.80 14.00
N VAL A 92 4.27 1.46 14.23
CA VAL A 92 4.87 1.40 15.57
C VAL A 92 6.03 2.39 15.70
N ILE A 93 6.19 2.94 16.91
CA ILE A 93 7.34 3.77 17.27
C ILE A 93 7.78 3.50 18.72
N PHE A 94 9.09 3.44 18.95
CA PHE A 94 9.68 3.40 20.28
C PHE A 94 9.83 4.82 20.83
N MET A 95 9.41 5.07 22.06
CA MET A 95 9.40 6.39 22.71
C MET A 95 10.32 6.47 23.93
N ASP A 96 10.88 5.34 24.36
CA ASP A 96 11.75 5.25 25.53
C ASP A 96 12.72 4.07 25.40
N THR A 97 13.70 3.97 26.31
CA THR A 97 14.84 3.07 26.13
C THR A 97 14.53 1.59 26.33
N LYS A 98 15.33 0.73 25.69
CA LYS A 98 15.36 -0.71 25.92
C LYS A 98 15.50 -1.08 27.40
N GLU A 99 16.34 -0.36 28.13
CA GLU A 99 16.58 -0.64 29.56
C GLU A 99 15.30 -0.45 30.37
N ARG A 100 14.57 0.64 30.13
CA ARG A 100 13.28 0.88 30.79
C ARG A 100 12.27 -0.21 30.43
N LEU A 101 12.23 -0.64 29.16
CA LEU A 101 11.34 -1.73 28.74
C LEU A 101 11.62 -3.03 29.50
N LEU A 102 12.89 -3.40 29.67
CA LEU A 102 13.29 -4.59 30.43
C LEU A 102 12.94 -4.47 31.93
N GLU A 103 13.08 -3.29 32.52
CA GLU A 103 12.69 -3.02 33.91
C GLU A 103 11.18 -3.17 34.11
N GLU A 104 10.36 -2.54 33.27
CA GLU A 104 8.90 -2.60 33.36
C GLU A 104 8.39 -4.02 33.09
N TYR A 105 8.95 -4.71 32.08
CA TYR A 105 8.61 -6.10 31.78
C TYR A 105 8.87 -7.03 32.98
N LYS A 106 10.02 -6.85 33.65
CA LYS A 106 10.36 -7.61 34.86
C LYS A 106 9.39 -7.31 36.01
N GLN A 107 8.94 -6.07 36.16
CA GLN A 107 8.00 -5.67 37.22
C GLN A 107 6.59 -6.26 37.00
N LEU A 108 6.14 -6.36 35.75
CA LEU A 108 4.85 -6.94 35.40
C LEU A 108 4.78 -8.46 35.68
N GLY A 109 5.91 -9.16 35.69
CA GLY A 109 6.03 -10.53 36.23
C GLY A 109 5.43 -11.64 35.35
N PHE A 110 5.04 -11.35 34.12
CA PHE A 110 4.57 -12.34 33.14
C PHE A 110 5.73 -12.96 32.36
N LYS A 111 5.53 -14.18 31.84
CA LYS A 111 6.51 -14.82 30.92
C LYS A 111 6.24 -14.44 29.48
N VAL A 112 4.96 -14.30 29.11
CA VAL A 112 4.55 -13.75 27.82
C VAL A 112 3.62 -12.58 28.11
N LEU A 113 3.98 -11.39 27.63
CA LEU A 113 3.22 -10.17 27.83
C LEU A 113 2.75 -9.62 26.48
N PHE A 114 1.44 -9.51 26.30
CA PHE A 114 0.85 -8.86 25.13
C PHE A 114 0.46 -7.41 25.43
N GLY A 115 0.40 -6.59 24.38
CA GLY A 115 -0.32 -5.33 24.40
C GLY A 115 -1.81 -5.54 24.70
N ALA A 116 -2.44 -4.56 25.33
CA ALA A 116 -3.87 -4.57 25.63
C ALA A 116 -4.59 -3.42 24.90
N GLU A 117 -5.87 -3.63 24.57
CA GLU A 117 -6.70 -2.64 23.91
C GLU A 117 -8.15 -2.61 24.44
N GLY A 118 -8.91 -1.61 24.00
CA GLY A 118 -10.29 -1.36 24.42
C GLY A 118 -11.35 -2.15 23.66
N PHE A 119 -11.00 -2.76 22.51
CA PHE A 119 -11.95 -3.47 21.65
C PHE A 119 -11.67 -4.98 21.64
N CYS A 120 -12.73 -5.79 21.73
CA CYS A 120 -12.62 -7.24 21.53
C CYS A 120 -12.75 -7.55 20.03
N TRP A 121 -11.63 -7.46 19.32
CA TRP A 121 -11.58 -7.66 17.86
C TRP A 121 -10.76 -8.93 17.52
N PRO A 122 -11.11 -9.69 16.46
CA PRO A 122 -12.22 -9.45 15.53
C PRO A 122 -13.58 -10.00 15.99
N GLN A 123 -13.62 -10.90 16.98
CA GLN A 123 -14.85 -11.53 17.44
C GLN A 123 -15.34 -10.95 18.78
N GLU A 124 -16.25 -9.98 18.72
CA GLU A 124 -16.81 -9.30 19.90
C GLU A 124 -17.43 -10.28 20.92
N GLY A 125 -18.01 -11.38 20.45
CA GLY A 125 -18.64 -12.40 21.31
C GLY A 125 -17.69 -13.03 22.34
N LEU A 126 -16.37 -12.97 22.10
CA LEU A 126 -15.35 -13.50 23.01
C LEU A 126 -15.16 -12.64 24.27
N GLU A 127 -15.70 -11.41 24.29
CA GLU A 127 -15.61 -10.50 25.45
C GLU A 127 -16.06 -11.18 26.75
N LYS A 128 -17.08 -12.03 26.69
CA LYS A 128 -17.65 -12.71 27.86
C LYS A 128 -16.68 -13.71 28.52
N ILE A 129 -15.68 -14.16 27.77
CA ILE A 129 -14.71 -15.18 28.18
C ILE A 129 -13.47 -14.51 28.78
N TYR A 130 -13.16 -13.27 28.38
CA TYR A 130 -12.04 -12.51 28.92
C TYR A 130 -12.16 -12.31 30.43
N PRO A 131 -11.06 -12.42 31.20
CA PRO A 131 -11.05 -12.04 32.61
C PRO A 131 -11.50 -10.59 32.80
N MET A 132 -12.17 -10.31 33.92
CA MET A 132 -12.50 -8.93 34.30
C MET A 132 -11.23 -8.17 34.72
N VAL A 133 -11.20 -6.87 34.42
CA VAL A 133 -10.12 -5.94 34.75
C VAL A 133 -10.67 -4.75 35.54
N LYS A 134 -9.80 -3.90 36.08
CA LYS A 134 -10.25 -2.68 36.77
C LYS A 134 -10.89 -1.69 35.77
N PRO A 135 -11.72 -0.73 36.23
CA PRO A 135 -12.44 0.19 35.34
C PRO A 135 -11.56 0.96 34.34
N ASP A 136 -10.34 1.36 34.74
CA ASP A 136 -9.43 2.15 33.88
C ASP A 136 -8.43 1.28 33.08
N GLU A 137 -8.49 -0.04 33.27
CA GLU A 137 -7.60 -1.02 32.62
C GLU A 137 -8.17 -1.49 31.27
N LYS A 138 -7.30 -1.66 30.27
CA LYS A 138 -7.66 -2.27 28.98
C LYS A 138 -7.81 -3.79 29.14
N ARG A 139 -8.84 -4.37 28.52
CA ARG A 139 -9.28 -5.74 28.81
C ARG A 139 -8.84 -6.76 27.77
N PHE A 140 -8.72 -6.36 26.51
CA PHE A 140 -8.59 -7.29 25.38
C PHE A 140 -7.17 -7.33 24.86
N LEU A 141 -6.80 -8.44 24.23
CA LEU A 141 -5.46 -8.67 23.67
C LEU A 141 -5.33 -7.90 22.35
N ASN A 142 -4.16 -7.31 22.10
CA ASN A 142 -3.75 -6.83 20.79
C ASN A 142 -2.47 -7.58 20.35
N SER A 143 -2.44 -8.10 19.12
CA SER A 143 -1.31 -8.90 18.62
C SER A 143 -0.13 -8.06 18.08
N GLY A 144 -0.33 -6.76 17.86
CA GLY A 144 0.68 -5.91 17.24
C GLY A 144 1.91 -5.64 18.10
N SER A 145 1.91 -6.06 19.36
CA SER A 145 3.12 -6.08 20.19
C SER A 145 3.04 -7.11 21.32
N PHE A 146 4.09 -7.92 21.48
CA PHE A 146 4.22 -8.84 22.61
C PHE A 146 5.67 -9.25 22.87
N MET A 147 5.96 -9.66 24.11
CA MET A 147 7.32 -9.97 24.57
C MET A 147 7.36 -11.21 25.44
N GLY A 148 8.44 -11.99 25.35
CA GLY A 148 8.70 -13.13 26.23
C GLY A 148 10.04 -13.81 25.95
N PRO A 149 10.43 -14.84 26.74
CA PRO A 149 11.54 -15.71 26.38
C PRO A 149 11.28 -16.41 25.03
N ALA A 150 12.31 -16.56 24.21
CA ALA A 150 12.21 -17.05 22.84
C ALA A 150 11.56 -18.45 22.76
N SER A 151 11.92 -19.37 23.65
CA SER A 151 11.29 -20.69 23.77
C SER A 151 9.80 -20.64 24.11
N TYR A 152 9.35 -19.67 24.93
CA TYR A 152 7.93 -19.50 25.27
C TYR A 152 7.16 -18.92 24.08
N LEU A 153 7.77 -17.98 23.35
CA LEU A 153 7.17 -17.44 22.12
C LEU A 153 7.13 -18.50 21.01
N TYR A 154 8.14 -19.38 20.91
CA TYR A 154 8.11 -20.48 19.96
C TYR A 154 6.96 -21.46 20.25
N LYS A 155 6.76 -21.82 21.52
CA LYS A 155 5.58 -22.61 21.94
C LYS A 155 4.28 -21.91 21.59
N LEU A 156 4.18 -20.61 21.87
CA LEU A 156 3.01 -19.77 21.56
C LEU A 156 2.65 -19.80 20.07
N VAL A 157 3.61 -19.61 19.17
CA VAL A 157 3.36 -19.59 17.70
C VAL A 157 3.21 -20.98 17.07
N THR A 158 3.35 -22.04 17.87
CA THR A 158 3.27 -23.45 17.44
C THR A 158 2.05 -24.17 18.05
N VAL A 159 1.22 -23.48 18.84
CA VAL A 159 0.04 -24.10 19.50
C VAL A 159 -0.93 -24.70 18.48
N SER A 160 -1.14 -24.00 17.37
CA SER A 160 -1.93 -24.48 16.24
C SER A 160 -1.36 -23.99 14.92
N GLU A 161 -1.76 -24.65 13.83
CA GLU A 161 -1.53 -24.13 12.48
C GLU A 161 -2.33 -22.85 12.24
N ILE A 162 -1.88 -22.08 11.26
CA ILE A 162 -2.46 -20.81 10.82
C ILE A 162 -2.14 -20.63 9.34
N ASP A 163 -3.10 -20.21 8.53
CA ASP A 163 -2.88 -19.87 7.12
C ASP A 163 -2.34 -18.44 6.96
N ASP A 164 -1.88 -18.07 5.75
CA ASP A 164 -1.27 -16.75 5.56
C ASP A 164 -2.28 -15.63 5.84
N GLU A 165 -3.52 -15.81 5.37
CA GLU A 165 -4.60 -14.83 5.45
C GLU A 165 -5.46 -14.94 6.71
N ASP A 166 -5.20 -15.94 7.56
CA ASP A 166 -5.87 -16.04 8.85
C ASP A 166 -5.52 -14.85 9.74
N ASP A 167 -6.41 -14.56 10.70
CA ASP A 167 -6.24 -13.44 11.60
C ASP A 167 -5.22 -13.73 12.71
N ASP A 168 -4.13 -12.98 12.75
CA ASP A 168 -3.11 -13.14 13.79
C ASP A 168 -3.65 -12.77 15.18
N GLN A 169 -4.49 -11.74 15.27
CA GLN A 169 -5.10 -11.33 16.54
C GLN A 169 -6.05 -12.40 17.11
N LEU A 170 -6.89 -13.01 16.29
CA LEU A 170 -7.78 -14.10 16.67
C LEU A 170 -6.98 -15.35 17.08
N TYR A 171 -5.89 -15.65 16.38
CA TYR A 171 -4.98 -16.74 16.74
C TYR A 171 -4.48 -16.60 18.19
N TYR A 172 -3.88 -15.45 18.52
CA TYR A 172 -3.39 -15.21 19.89
C TYR A 172 -4.51 -15.05 20.91
N THR A 173 -5.66 -14.50 20.52
CA THR A 173 -6.85 -14.39 21.38
C THR A 173 -7.35 -15.77 21.82
N ASN A 174 -7.48 -16.72 20.89
CA ASN A 174 -7.91 -18.08 21.20
C ASN A 174 -6.94 -18.78 22.16
N ILE A 175 -5.63 -18.57 21.99
CA ILE A 175 -4.61 -19.10 22.90
C ILE A 175 -4.73 -18.47 24.29
N PHE A 176 -4.92 -17.15 24.39
CA PHE A 176 -5.07 -16.44 25.66
C PHE A 176 -6.35 -16.83 26.41
N LEU A 177 -7.44 -17.10 25.68
CA LEU A 177 -8.72 -17.50 26.28
C LEU A 177 -8.73 -18.97 26.73
N ASN A 178 -7.83 -19.81 26.20
CA ASN A 178 -7.60 -21.14 26.74
C ASN A 178 -6.90 -21.06 28.11
N GLU A 179 -7.64 -21.38 29.18
CA GLU A 179 -7.12 -21.26 30.55
C GLU A 179 -5.89 -22.14 30.81
N ALA A 180 -5.82 -23.33 30.21
CA ALA A 180 -4.68 -24.24 30.38
C ALA A 180 -3.42 -23.65 29.75
N THR A 181 -3.49 -23.25 28.48
CA THR A 181 -2.36 -22.67 27.76
C THR A 181 -1.95 -21.31 28.34
N ARG A 182 -2.91 -20.47 28.75
CA ARG A 182 -2.62 -19.19 29.42
C ARG A 182 -1.83 -19.38 30.71
N LYS A 183 -2.18 -20.38 31.53
CA LYS A 183 -1.46 -20.68 32.78
C LYS A 183 -0.09 -21.30 32.50
N GLU A 184 -0.01 -22.21 31.54
CA GLU A 184 1.24 -22.88 31.16
C GLU A 184 2.29 -21.88 30.67
N LEU A 185 1.92 -20.98 29.76
CA LEU A 185 2.83 -19.97 29.20
C LEU A 185 2.90 -18.70 30.05
N ASN A 186 2.19 -18.64 31.18
CA ASN A 186 2.05 -17.46 32.05
C ASN A 186 1.81 -16.16 31.24
N ILE A 187 0.75 -16.19 30.42
CA ILE A 187 0.39 -15.09 29.52
C ILE A 187 -0.35 -14.00 30.27
N GLY A 188 0.15 -12.76 30.18
CA GLY A 188 -0.47 -11.55 30.70
C GLY A 188 -0.74 -10.51 29.62
N LEU A 189 -1.53 -9.51 29.98
CA LEU A 189 -1.81 -8.34 29.16
C LEU A 189 -1.27 -7.08 29.86
N ASP A 190 -0.68 -6.15 29.12
CA ASP A 190 -0.29 -4.83 29.61
C ASP A 190 -1.52 -3.90 29.74
N LYS A 191 -2.37 -4.22 30.72
CA LYS A 191 -3.69 -3.59 30.91
C LYS A 191 -3.63 -2.10 31.21
N SER A 192 -2.51 -1.62 31.74
CA SER A 192 -2.32 -0.21 32.12
C SER A 192 -1.50 0.58 31.10
N SER A 193 -1.13 -0.04 29.97
CA SER A 193 -0.25 0.57 28.97
C SER A 193 1.04 1.12 29.58
N VAL A 194 1.72 0.31 30.39
CA VAL A 194 3.02 0.66 30.96
C VAL A 194 4.11 0.61 29.89
N ILE A 195 4.04 -0.41 29.03
CA ILE A 195 4.96 -0.65 27.92
C ILE A 195 4.26 -0.33 26.60
N PHE A 196 3.10 -0.93 26.33
CA PHE A 196 2.42 -0.89 25.04
C PHE A 196 1.20 0.03 25.05
N GLN A 197 1.20 1.06 24.19
CA GLN A 197 0.08 1.96 23.96
C GLN A 197 -0.51 1.75 22.56
N ASN A 198 -1.58 0.96 22.49
CA ASN A 198 -2.44 0.90 21.33
C ASN A 198 -3.32 2.16 21.30
N LEU A 199 -3.38 2.85 20.16
CA LEU A 199 -3.98 4.19 20.05
C LEU A 199 -5.42 4.19 19.53
N ASN A 200 -5.89 3.09 18.93
CA ASN A 200 -7.26 3.02 18.43
C ASN A 200 -8.27 3.25 19.56
N GLY A 201 -9.19 4.20 19.36
CA GLY A 201 -10.26 4.51 20.31
C GLY A 201 -9.83 5.15 21.64
N VAL A 202 -8.57 5.54 21.83
CA VAL A 202 -8.07 6.05 23.12
C VAL A 202 -7.41 7.43 23.06
N PHE A 203 -7.49 8.16 21.95
CA PHE A 203 -6.89 9.51 21.85
C PHE A 203 -7.34 10.47 22.96
N ALA A 204 -8.58 10.36 23.45
CA ALA A 204 -9.08 11.17 24.56
C ALA A 204 -8.38 10.88 25.90
N ASP A 205 -7.71 9.72 26.02
CA ASP A 205 -6.97 9.31 27.22
C ASP A 205 -5.49 9.75 27.14
N ILE A 206 -5.02 10.24 25.99
CA ILE A 206 -3.60 10.46 25.68
C ILE A 206 -3.27 11.95 25.59
N GLU A 207 -2.21 12.35 26.29
CA GLU A 207 -1.59 13.66 26.14
C GLU A 207 -0.20 13.53 25.50
N LEU A 208 0.07 14.38 24.51
CA LEU A 208 1.42 14.60 24.02
C LEU A 208 2.14 15.54 24.98
N ARG A 209 3.18 15.04 25.65
CA ARG A 209 4.03 15.81 26.56
C ARG A 209 5.46 15.86 26.03
N PHE A 210 6.27 16.76 26.58
CA PHE A 210 7.64 17.00 26.12
C PHE A 210 8.62 16.94 27.29
N SER A 211 9.75 16.27 27.06
CA SER A 211 10.98 16.55 27.77
C SER A 211 11.77 17.63 27.01
N ASP A 212 12.98 17.96 27.49
CA ASP A 212 13.88 18.83 26.74
C ASP A 212 14.32 18.23 25.38
N THR A 213 14.30 16.91 25.25
CA THR A 213 14.90 16.19 24.11
C THR A 213 13.88 15.49 23.22
N THR A 214 12.73 15.09 23.75
CA THR A 214 11.75 14.30 22.97
C THR A 214 10.32 14.56 23.42
N GLY A 215 9.37 14.46 22.49
CA GLY A 215 7.97 14.24 22.81
C GLY A 215 7.75 12.80 23.28
N TYR A 216 6.74 12.62 24.12
CA TYR A 216 6.28 11.31 24.57
C TYR A 216 4.78 11.34 24.85
N LEU A 217 4.14 10.17 24.77
CA LEU A 217 2.74 10.02 25.12
C LEU A 217 2.59 9.77 26.63
N TYR A 218 1.56 10.36 27.22
CA TYR A 218 1.19 10.14 28.59
C TYR A 218 -0.27 9.69 28.67
N ASN A 219 -0.51 8.52 29.25
CA ASN A 219 -1.84 7.98 29.43
C ASN A 219 -2.43 8.52 30.74
N THR A 220 -3.43 9.39 30.62
CA THR A 220 -4.05 10.06 31.76
C THR A 220 -5.00 9.17 32.54
N LYS A 221 -5.54 8.10 31.94
CA LYS A 221 -6.42 7.14 32.61
C LYS A 221 -5.65 6.22 33.54
N THR A 222 -4.51 5.71 33.08
CA THR A 222 -3.69 4.75 33.83
C THR A 222 -2.49 5.40 34.51
N ASN A 223 -2.27 6.70 34.27
CA ASN A 223 -1.17 7.50 34.83
C ASN A 223 0.22 6.93 34.45
N THR A 224 0.35 6.43 33.21
CA THR A 224 1.57 5.80 32.70
C THR A 224 2.24 6.62 31.60
N LYS A 225 3.55 6.38 31.41
CA LYS A 225 4.33 6.82 30.27
C LYS A 225 4.69 5.58 29.44
N PRO A 226 3.92 5.23 28.39
CA PRO A 226 4.21 4.06 27.58
C PRO A 226 5.58 4.14 26.89
N ILE A 227 6.11 3.00 26.45
CA ILE A 227 7.42 2.88 25.79
C ILE A 227 7.25 2.66 24.28
N VAL A 228 6.23 1.91 23.89
CA VAL A 228 5.89 1.60 22.50
C VAL A 228 4.53 2.19 22.21
N ALA A 229 4.42 2.99 21.15
CA ALA A 229 3.14 3.45 20.63
C ALA A 229 2.81 2.71 19.34
N HIS A 230 1.57 2.21 19.25
CA HIS A 230 1.06 1.47 18.12
C HIS A 230 -0.19 2.18 17.57
N GLY A 231 -0.08 2.70 16.36
CA GLY A 231 -1.14 3.36 15.60
C GLY A 231 -2.15 2.39 14.99
N ASN A 232 -2.60 1.39 15.76
CA ASN A 232 -3.46 0.31 15.29
C ASN A 232 -4.81 0.80 14.76
N GLY A 233 -5.41 0.08 13.81
CA GLY A 233 -6.71 0.45 13.24
C GLY A 233 -6.67 1.70 12.31
N PRO A 234 -7.83 2.33 12.04
CA PRO A 234 -8.01 3.33 10.98
C PRO A 234 -7.59 4.74 11.40
N ILE A 235 -6.44 4.87 12.08
CA ILE A 235 -5.97 6.14 12.67
C ILE A 235 -4.58 6.55 12.15
N LYS A 236 -4.19 6.07 10.96
CA LYS A 236 -2.82 6.23 10.44
C LYS A 236 -2.43 7.70 10.27
N THR A 237 -3.35 8.57 9.87
CA THR A 237 -3.09 10.01 9.71
C THR A 237 -2.90 10.71 11.06
N GLN A 238 -3.71 10.37 12.07
CA GLN A 238 -3.55 10.89 13.43
C GLN A 238 -2.26 10.36 14.07
N PHE A 239 -1.92 9.09 13.85
CA PHE A 239 -0.65 8.52 14.29
C PHE A 239 0.54 9.25 13.65
N ASN A 240 0.50 9.49 12.33
CA ASN A 240 1.54 10.26 11.65
C ASN A 240 1.70 11.66 12.26
N SER A 241 0.60 12.35 12.58
CA SER A 241 0.62 13.65 13.25
C SER A 241 1.33 13.59 14.61
N LEU A 242 1.04 12.58 15.45
CA LEU A 242 1.74 12.38 16.72
C LEU A 242 3.23 12.12 16.50
N THR A 243 3.59 11.30 15.52
CA THR A 243 4.99 10.93 15.26
C THR A 243 5.88 12.10 14.85
N ASN A 244 5.31 13.25 14.45
CA ASN A 244 6.07 14.48 14.23
C ASN A 244 6.76 15.02 15.50
N TYR A 245 6.36 14.51 16.67
CA TYR A 245 6.83 14.98 17.98
C TYR A 245 7.55 13.90 18.79
N LEU A 246 7.23 12.63 18.53
CA LEU A 246 7.77 11.49 19.26
C LEU A 246 9.19 11.14 18.80
N ASP A 247 9.96 10.49 19.66
CA ASP A 247 11.32 9.99 19.39
C ASP A 247 12.27 11.03 18.76
N PHE A 248 12.73 12.00 19.54
CA PHE A 248 13.73 12.97 19.10
C PHE A 248 13.41 13.62 17.74
N THR A 249 12.13 13.89 17.47
CA THR A 249 11.70 14.47 16.19
C THR A 249 11.55 15.98 16.31
N TRP A 250 10.74 16.45 17.26
CA TRP A 250 10.55 17.89 17.52
C TRP A 250 10.26 18.16 19.00
N THR A 251 10.85 19.21 19.57
CA THR A 251 10.46 19.74 20.90
C THR A 251 10.36 21.27 20.90
N PRO A 252 9.61 21.88 21.84
CA PRO A 252 9.57 23.34 21.99
C PRO A 252 10.95 23.96 22.26
N THR A 253 11.84 23.23 22.92
CA THR A 253 13.16 23.72 23.34
C THR A 253 14.24 23.55 22.28
N ARG A 254 14.17 22.52 21.43
CA ARG A 254 15.20 22.19 20.43
C ARG A 254 14.75 22.35 18.99
N GLY A 255 13.46 22.55 18.74
CA GLY A 255 12.89 22.55 17.40
C GLY A 255 13.01 21.18 16.73
N CYS A 256 13.10 21.17 15.41
CA CYS A 256 13.24 19.94 14.63
C CYS A 256 14.64 19.34 14.78
N GLN A 257 14.71 18.10 15.23
CA GLN A 257 15.95 17.37 15.46
C GLN A 257 16.27 16.40 14.30
N HIS A 258 15.24 15.90 13.59
CA HIS A 258 15.41 14.99 12.44
C HIS A 258 15.67 15.68 11.10
N CYS A 259 15.58 17.01 11.04
CA CYS A 259 15.66 17.77 9.80
C CYS A 259 17.03 17.70 9.11
N GLU A 260 18.07 17.30 9.82
CA GLU A 260 19.45 17.19 9.32
C GLU A 260 19.91 15.73 9.24
N GLU A 261 19.00 14.77 9.40
CA GLU A 261 19.29 13.34 9.30
C GLU A 261 19.12 12.82 7.86
N ASN A 262 19.97 11.86 7.48
CA ASN A 262 19.93 11.15 6.19
C ASN A 262 19.95 12.08 4.96
N THR A 263 20.68 13.20 5.05
CA THR A 263 20.69 14.21 3.99
C THR A 263 21.51 13.79 2.77
N ILE A 264 21.07 14.19 1.57
CA ILE A 264 21.87 14.08 0.34
C ILE A 264 22.95 15.16 0.35
N ASP A 265 24.19 14.75 0.08
CA ASP A 265 25.32 15.67 -0.06
C ASP A 265 25.28 16.40 -1.41
N LEU A 266 25.18 17.73 -1.34
CA LEU A 266 25.20 18.64 -2.49
C LEU A 266 26.41 19.58 -2.45
N SER A 267 27.50 19.19 -1.78
CA SER A 267 28.70 20.01 -1.62
C SER A 267 29.49 20.24 -2.92
N LYS A 268 29.28 19.42 -3.94
CA LYS A 268 29.98 19.51 -5.22
C LYS A 268 29.05 19.38 -6.41
N PRO A 269 29.27 20.10 -7.53
CA PRO A 269 28.40 20.07 -8.71
C PRO A 269 28.15 18.68 -9.32
N GLU A 270 29.11 17.76 -9.19
CA GLU A 270 28.98 16.39 -9.68
C GLU A 270 27.93 15.58 -8.91
N LEU A 271 27.70 15.91 -7.64
CA LEU A 271 26.79 15.21 -6.72
C LEU A 271 25.32 15.61 -6.91
N PHE A 272 25.04 16.70 -7.64
CA PHE A 272 23.68 17.17 -7.88
C PHE A 272 22.90 16.14 -8.72
N PRO A 273 21.77 15.62 -8.19
CA PRO A 273 20.88 14.75 -8.95
C PRO A 273 20.42 15.36 -10.26
N ILE A 274 20.20 14.53 -11.28
CA ILE A 274 19.43 14.97 -12.45
C ILE A 274 17.95 14.91 -12.07
N ILE A 275 17.24 16.00 -12.27
CA ILE A 275 15.83 16.14 -11.90
C ILE A 275 14.98 16.58 -13.08
N GLN A 276 13.68 16.36 -12.96
CA GLN A 276 12.69 17.03 -13.77
C GLN A 276 12.05 18.17 -12.97
N ILE A 277 11.79 19.30 -13.62
CA ILE A 277 10.88 20.32 -13.09
C ILE A 277 9.68 20.38 -14.01
N SER A 278 8.49 20.17 -13.45
CA SER A 278 7.21 20.18 -14.16
C SER A 278 6.41 21.40 -13.71
N ILE A 279 6.29 22.40 -14.59
CA ILE A 279 5.52 23.62 -14.31
C ILE A 279 4.10 23.47 -14.86
N PHE A 280 3.11 23.68 -14.02
CA PHE A 280 1.69 23.57 -14.38
C PHE A 280 1.02 24.95 -14.40
N LEU A 281 0.57 25.39 -15.57
CA LEU A 281 -0.29 26.55 -15.76
C LEU A 281 -1.71 26.06 -16.00
N ASP A 282 -2.35 25.59 -14.94
CA ASP A 282 -3.70 24.98 -15.01
C ASP A 282 -4.82 26.01 -15.23
N GLN A 283 -4.57 27.25 -14.81
CA GLN A 283 -5.49 28.38 -14.92
C GLN A 283 -4.74 29.66 -15.26
N ALA A 284 -5.49 30.71 -15.60
CA ALA A 284 -4.89 32.01 -15.83
C ALA A 284 -4.31 32.58 -14.52
N THR A 285 -3.00 32.85 -14.51
CA THR A 285 -2.25 33.21 -13.30
C THR A 285 -1.71 34.64 -13.38
N PRO A 286 -2.02 35.52 -12.41
CA PRO A 286 -1.43 36.86 -12.34
C PRO A 286 0.09 36.84 -12.12
N PHE A 287 0.79 37.85 -12.66
CA PHE A 287 2.24 38.07 -12.45
C PHE A 287 3.13 36.90 -12.93
N LEU A 288 2.77 36.29 -14.06
CA LEU A 288 3.50 35.17 -14.65
C LEU A 288 4.89 35.57 -15.17
N ASP A 289 5.08 36.83 -15.53
CA ASP A 289 6.40 37.43 -15.79
C ASP A 289 7.31 37.36 -14.57
N VAL A 290 6.82 37.83 -13.40
CA VAL A 290 7.56 37.77 -12.13
C VAL A 290 7.82 36.33 -11.69
N PHE A 291 6.88 35.42 -11.95
CA PHE A 291 7.08 33.98 -11.72
C PHE A 291 8.30 33.46 -12.50
N PHE A 292 8.36 33.72 -13.80
CA PHE A 292 9.45 33.24 -14.66
C PHE A 292 10.79 33.93 -14.38
N GLU A 293 10.79 35.22 -14.01
CA GLU A 293 12.00 35.91 -13.53
C GLU A 293 12.58 35.20 -12.30
N ARG A 294 11.75 34.90 -11.29
CA ARG A 294 12.19 34.17 -10.09
C ARG A 294 12.61 32.75 -10.38
N PHE A 295 11.90 32.07 -11.28
CA PHE A 295 12.27 30.72 -11.70
C PHE A 295 13.65 30.69 -12.37
N ALA A 296 13.98 31.70 -13.17
CA ALA A 296 15.29 31.83 -13.81
C ALA A 296 16.43 32.05 -12.80
N GLU A 297 16.13 32.63 -11.63
CA GLU A 297 17.05 32.95 -10.53
C GLU A 297 17.30 31.78 -9.56
N LEU A 298 16.57 30.66 -9.67
CA LEU A 298 16.82 29.48 -8.85
C LEU A 298 18.25 28.97 -9.06
N THR A 299 18.93 28.63 -7.96
CA THR A 299 20.38 28.34 -7.97
C THR A 299 20.74 26.92 -8.39
N TYR A 300 19.74 26.03 -8.53
CA TYR A 300 19.98 24.65 -8.95
C TYR A 300 20.59 24.62 -10.37
N PRO A 301 21.63 23.81 -10.63
CA PRO A 301 22.29 23.80 -11.94
C PRO A 301 21.32 23.48 -13.08
N LYS A 302 21.09 24.44 -13.98
CA LYS A 302 20.11 24.32 -15.08
C LYS A 302 20.43 23.14 -16.02
N ASN A 303 21.71 22.84 -16.24
CA ASN A 303 22.16 21.66 -17.00
C ASN A 303 21.87 20.29 -16.32
N ARG A 304 21.37 20.29 -15.08
CA ARG A 304 20.86 19.11 -14.36
C ARG A 304 19.34 19.01 -14.37
N ILE A 305 18.64 19.93 -15.02
CA ILE A 305 17.18 20.01 -15.02
C ILE A 305 16.63 19.66 -16.42
N HIS A 306 15.74 18.67 -16.45
CA HIS A 306 14.78 18.48 -17.53
C HIS A 306 13.53 19.30 -17.24
N LEU A 307 13.23 20.30 -18.07
CA LEU A 307 12.09 21.17 -17.90
C LEU A 307 10.89 20.62 -18.68
N THR A 308 9.74 20.50 -18.02
CA THR A 308 8.44 20.19 -18.64
C THR A 308 7.46 21.28 -18.26
N ILE A 309 6.75 21.87 -19.21
CA ILE A 309 5.77 22.92 -18.91
C ILE A 309 4.45 22.59 -19.60
N TYR A 310 3.39 22.62 -18.81
CA TYR A 310 2.02 22.43 -19.26
C TYR A 310 1.27 23.76 -19.24
N VAL A 311 0.56 24.06 -20.33
CA VAL A 311 -0.33 25.21 -20.44
C VAL A 311 -1.74 24.72 -20.74
N ALA A 312 -2.63 24.84 -19.75
CA ALA A 312 -4.02 24.45 -19.94
C ALA A 312 -4.75 25.39 -20.90
N ALA A 313 -5.83 24.90 -21.51
CA ALA A 313 -6.67 25.70 -22.42
C ALA A 313 -7.19 27.01 -21.79
N LYS A 314 -7.39 27.02 -20.46
CA LYS A 314 -7.81 28.21 -19.70
C LYS A 314 -6.70 29.26 -19.53
N ALA A 315 -5.43 28.83 -19.60
CA ALA A 315 -4.25 29.68 -19.49
C ALA A 315 -3.65 30.06 -20.87
N GLU A 316 -4.24 29.60 -21.97
CA GLU A 316 -3.71 29.73 -23.33
C GLU A 316 -3.33 31.16 -23.74
N LYS A 317 -4.10 32.16 -23.28
CA LYS A 317 -3.81 33.58 -23.54
C LYS A 317 -2.47 34.06 -22.95
N GLN A 318 -1.89 33.31 -22.02
CA GLN A 318 -0.64 33.63 -21.35
C GLN A 318 0.54 32.83 -21.91
N ARG A 319 0.34 32.00 -22.95
CA ARG A 319 1.41 31.22 -23.62
C ARG A 319 2.59 32.08 -24.06
N GLY A 320 2.37 33.34 -24.46
CA GLY A 320 3.44 34.25 -24.84
C GLY A 320 4.51 34.48 -23.75
N HIS A 321 4.14 34.43 -22.46
CA HIS A 321 5.12 34.51 -21.36
C HIS A 321 6.02 33.27 -21.31
N VAL A 322 5.42 32.10 -21.56
CA VAL A 322 6.09 30.81 -21.58
C VAL A 322 7.08 30.75 -22.75
N GLU A 323 6.65 31.19 -23.94
CA GLU A 323 7.49 31.29 -25.13
C GLU A 323 8.66 32.27 -24.93
N ALA A 324 8.41 33.43 -24.33
CA ALA A 324 9.44 34.42 -24.02
C ALA A 324 10.50 33.85 -23.06
N PHE A 325 10.07 33.13 -22.02
CA PHE A 325 10.98 32.43 -21.11
C PHE A 325 11.80 31.37 -21.84
N ASN A 326 11.18 30.53 -22.68
CA ASN A 326 11.88 29.50 -23.45
C ASN A 326 12.95 30.10 -24.37
N ASN A 327 12.61 31.14 -25.12
CA ASN A 327 13.53 31.80 -26.04
C ASN A 327 14.74 32.40 -25.30
N THR A 328 14.55 32.85 -24.05
CA THR A 328 15.58 33.49 -23.25
C THR A 328 16.44 32.48 -22.49
N HIS A 329 15.82 31.51 -21.81
CA HIS A 329 16.48 30.63 -20.85
C HIS A 329 16.43 29.14 -21.21
N GLY A 330 15.60 28.72 -22.17
CA GLY A 330 15.37 27.30 -22.48
C GLY A 330 16.63 26.53 -22.84
N HIS A 331 17.59 27.19 -23.50
CA HIS A 331 18.88 26.62 -23.89
C HIS A 331 19.85 26.36 -22.72
N GLU A 332 19.59 26.92 -21.53
CA GLU A 332 20.39 26.69 -20.32
C GLU A 332 20.03 25.35 -19.64
N TYR A 333 18.83 24.83 -19.92
CA TYR A 333 18.32 23.59 -19.35
C TYR A 333 18.79 22.37 -20.15
N ARG A 334 18.82 21.20 -19.49
CA ARG A 334 19.23 19.94 -20.14
C ARG A 334 18.29 19.56 -21.29
N THR A 335 16.98 19.71 -21.06
CA THR A 335 15.93 19.68 -22.08
C THR A 335 14.81 20.63 -21.67
N ALA A 336 14.02 21.11 -22.63
CA ALA A 336 12.78 21.83 -22.39
C ALA A 336 11.67 21.25 -23.27
N THR A 337 10.66 20.67 -22.62
CA THR A 337 9.52 20.00 -23.26
C THR A 337 8.23 20.76 -22.92
N TRP A 338 7.39 20.96 -23.92
CA TRP A 338 6.12 21.68 -23.80
C TRP A 338 4.99 20.71 -24.05
N LEU A 339 4.10 20.54 -23.06
CA LEU A 339 2.94 19.67 -23.21
C LEU A 339 1.80 20.49 -23.81
N ASP A 340 1.49 20.20 -25.07
CA ASP A 340 0.39 20.86 -25.76
C ASP A 340 -0.96 20.20 -25.46
N LYS A 341 -2.04 20.93 -25.76
CA LYS A 341 -3.44 20.49 -25.51
C LYS A 341 -3.79 19.14 -26.14
N ASP A 342 -3.13 18.77 -27.23
CA ASP A 342 -3.38 17.50 -27.94
C ASP A 342 -2.68 16.32 -27.23
N GLU A 343 -1.65 16.58 -26.43
CA GLU A 343 -0.91 15.59 -25.65
C GLU A 343 -1.43 15.42 -24.22
N ALA A 344 -2.00 16.50 -23.67
CA ALA A 344 -2.59 16.59 -22.32
C ALA A 344 -3.88 17.45 -22.32
N PRO A 345 -5.06 16.86 -22.56
CA PRO A 345 -6.32 17.61 -22.67
C PRO A 345 -6.83 18.16 -21.33
N ASP A 346 -6.39 17.59 -20.21
CA ASP A 346 -6.76 17.99 -18.85
C ASP A 346 -5.54 17.93 -17.92
N THR A 347 -5.68 18.53 -16.73
CA THR A 347 -4.64 18.62 -15.71
C THR A 347 -4.14 17.24 -15.29
N GLY A 348 -5.05 16.28 -15.10
CA GLY A 348 -4.69 14.90 -14.74
C GLY A 348 -3.84 14.24 -15.82
N SER A 349 -4.24 14.40 -17.09
CA SER A 349 -3.43 13.95 -18.24
C SER A 349 -2.05 14.60 -18.27
N ALA A 350 -1.93 15.88 -17.88
CA ALA A 350 -0.64 16.56 -17.80
C ALA A 350 0.26 15.98 -16.70
N TYR A 351 -0.30 15.63 -15.54
CA TYR A 351 0.43 14.93 -14.48
C TYR A 351 0.88 13.53 -14.91
N ASP A 352 -0.02 12.73 -15.51
CA ASP A 352 0.30 11.39 -16.03
C ASP A 352 1.48 11.48 -17.04
N ARG A 353 1.46 12.48 -17.93
CA ARG A 353 2.54 12.74 -18.89
C ARG A 353 3.83 13.17 -18.21
N ALA A 354 3.76 14.07 -17.23
CA ALA A 354 4.92 14.56 -16.49
C ALA A 354 5.60 13.41 -15.71
N PHE A 355 4.81 12.54 -15.06
CA PHE A 355 5.31 11.34 -14.40
C PHE A 355 5.97 10.38 -15.40
N ALA A 356 5.29 10.07 -16.51
CA ALA A 356 5.84 9.22 -17.56
C ALA A 356 7.15 9.77 -18.15
N HIS A 357 7.26 11.10 -18.29
CA HIS A 357 8.48 11.75 -18.78
C HIS A 357 9.66 11.55 -17.82
N CYS A 358 9.48 11.74 -16.51
CA CYS A 358 10.57 11.49 -15.56
C CYS A 358 10.96 10.00 -15.58
N LEU A 359 9.98 9.09 -15.65
CA LEU A 359 10.26 7.66 -15.76
C LEU A 359 10.98 7.27 -17.06
N ALA A 360 10.71 7.94 -18.18
CA ALA A 360 11.40 7.72 -19.44
C ALA A 360 12.87 8.21 -19.43
N ILE A 361 13.19 9.21 -18.60
CA ILE A 361 14.56 9.70 -18.42
C ILE A 361 15.30 8.76 -17.46
N GLU A 362 16.28 8.01 -17.98
CA GLU A 362 17.03 6.98 -17.23
C GLU A 362 17.60 7.48 -15.89
N ASN A 363 18.12 8.71 -15.87
CA ASN A 363 18.78 9.30 -14.71
C ASN A 363 17.93 10.32 -13.92
N CYS A 364 16.62 10.47 -14.21
CA CYS A 364 15.75 11.37 -13.43
C CYS A 364 15.51 10.78 -12.04
N GLN A 365 16.08 11.38 -11.00
CA GLN A 365 15.97 10.91 -9.61
C GLN A 365 14.77 11.51 -8.88
N PHE A 366 14.44 12.77 -9.18
CA PHE A 366 13.33 13.51 -8.58
C PHE A 366 12.58 14.31 -9.63
N MET A 367 11.30 14.56 -9.37
CA MET A 367 10.51 15.55 -10.09
C MET A 367 10.01 16.61 -9.11
N LEU A 368 10.24 17.89 -9.42
CA LEU A 368 9.58 19.01 -8.76
C LEU A 368 8.30 19.36 -9.51
N VAL A 369 7.17 19.26 -8.84
CA VAL A 369 5.90 19.85 -9.28
C VAL A 369 5.89 21.31 -8.85
N LEU A 370 5.58 22.22 -9.78
CA LEU A 370 5.50 23.66 -9.51
C LEU A 370 4.29 24.27 -10.24
N ASP A 371 3.26 24.63 -9.49
CA ASP A 371 2.13 25.39 -9.99
C ASP A 371 2.53 26.85 -10.23
N SER A 372 2.06 27.42 -11.35
CA SER A 372 2.31 28.80 -11.74
C SER A 372 1.90 29.86 -10.69
N THR A 373 0.98 29.51 -9.79
CA THR A 373 0.53 30.39 -8.69
C THR A 373 1.56 30.52 -7.57
N VAL A 374 2.56 29.63 -7.52
CA VAL A 374 3.57 29.60 -6.47
C VAL A 374 4.71 30.56 -6.78
N GLN A 375 4.99 31.43 -5.81
CA GLN A 375 6.02 32.45 -5.92
C GLN A 375 7.21 32.10 -5.02
N LEU A 376 8.17 31.34 -5.55
CA LEU A 376 9.38 30.97 -4.81
C LEU A 376 10.30 32.19 -4.63
N THR A 377 10.44 32.65 -3.39
CA THR A 377 11.32 33.79 -3.05
C THR A 377 12.71 33.37 -2.60
N SER A 378 12.89 32.11 -2.21
CA SER A 378 14.17 31.54 -1.81
C SER A 378 14.80 30.82 -2.99
N THR A 379 15.94 31.30 -3.46
CA THR A 379 16.59 30.81 -4.69
C THR A 379 17.14 29.38 -4.57
N ASN A 380 17.46 28.94 -3.35
CA ASN A 380 17.98 27.61 -3.02
C ASN A 380 16.91 26.58 -2.62
N THR A 381 15.64 26.82 -2.96
CA THR A 381 14.52 25.95 -2.54
C THR A 381 14.72 24.51 -3.01
N ILE A 382 15.17 24.30 -4.24
CA ILE A 382 15.30 22.96 -4.84
C ILE A 382 16.40 22.17 -4.13
N GLU A 383 17.56 22.78 -3.92
CA GLU A 383 18.68 22.21 -3.18
C GLU A 383 18.26 21.83 -1.78
N HIS A 384 17.50 22.70 -1.10
CA HIS A 384 17.01 22.42 0.24
C HIS A 384 16.11 21.18 0.25
N LEU A 385 15.13 21.08 -0.66
CA LEU A 385 14.21 19.94 -0.73
C LEU A 385 14.93 18.62 -1.06
N ILE A 386 15.87 18.64 -2.03
CA ILE A 386 16.66 17.46 -2.41
C ILE A 386 17.54 17.02 -1.25
N ARG A 387 18.20 17.96 -0.56
CA ARG A 387 19.04 17.68 0.60
C ARG A 387 18.28 16.91 1.68
N MET A 388 16.98 17.16 1.85
CA MET A 388 16.15 16.47 2.85
C MET A 388 15.88 15.00 2.52
N ASN A 389 16.13 14.52 1.30
CA ASN A 389 16.06 13.10 0.95
C ASN A 389 14.75 12.42 1.43
N ARG A 390 13.60 12.89 0.95
CA ARG A 390 12.28 12.34 1.28
C ARG A 390 11.57 11.85 0.02
N SER A 391 10.73 10.83 0.18
CA SER A 391 9.90 10.25 -0.88
C SER A 391 8.99 11.31 -1.54
N MET A 392 8.33 12.14 -0.72
CA MET A 392 7.64 13.37 -1.12
C MET A 392 7.87 14.45 -0.08
N ILE A 393 8.14 15.69 -0.51
CA ILE A 393 8.32 16.84 0.39
C ILE A 393 7.90 18.15 -0.29
N ALA A 394 7.16 18.99 0.44
CA ALA A 394 6.74 20.32 -0.02
C ALA A 394 7.44 21.42 0.82
N PRO A 395 7.92 22.51 0.19
CA PRO A 395 8.16 23.73 0.93
C PRO A 395 6.80 24.32 1.35
N MET A 396 6.70 24.83 2.57
CA MET A 396 5.50 25.52 3.01
C MET A 396 5.39 26.87 2.32
N VAL A 397 4.34 27.06 1.53
CA VAL A 397 3.96 28.36 0.95
C VAL A 397 2.61 28.78 1.50
N THR A 398 2.44 30.09 1.72
CA THR A 398 1.25 30.67 2.33
C THR A 398 0.72 31.81 1.49
N ARG A 399 -0.59 31.99 1.51
CA ARG A 399 -1.22 33.19 0.97
C ARG A 399 -0.89 34.35 1.90
N ARG A 400 -0.19 35.37 1.38
CA ARG A 400 0.28 36.52 2.16
C ARG A 400 -0.81 37.10 3.07
N GLY A 401 -0.52 37.17 4.37
CA GLY A 401 -1.42 37.72 5.40
C GLY A 401 -2.65 36.87 5.71
N LYS A 402 -2.66 35.59 5.34
CA LYS A 402 -3.72 34.61 5.62
C LYS A 402 -3.10 33.30 6.10
N LEU A 403 -3.93 32.46 6.71
CA LEU A 403 -3.52 31.13 7.14
C LEU A 403 -3.55 30.08 6.03
N TRP A 404 -4.19 30.37 4.89
CA TRP A 404 -4.26 29.44 3.75
C TRP A 404 -2.85 29.10 3.26
N SER A 405 -2.52 27.82 3.28
CA SER A 405 -1.24 27.25 2.87
C SER A 405 -1.44 26.07 1.91
N ASN A 406 -0.34 25.57 1.34
CA ASN A 406 -0.33 24.45 0.41
C ASN A 406 -0.31 23.06 1.09
N PHE A 407 -0.73 22.95 2.36
CA PHE A 407 -0.83 21.67 3.06
C PHE A 407 -2.03 21.64 4.00
N TRP A 408 -2.52 20.44 4.33
CA TRP A 408 -3.49 20.23 5.41
C TRP A 408 -2.86 19.41 6.51
N GLY A 409 -3.06 19.81 7.77
CA GLY A 409 -2.53 19.07 8.92
C GLY A 409 -3.40 17.90 9.37
N ALA A 410 -4.68 17.87 8.97
CA ALA A 410 -5.63 16.81 9.31
C ALA A 410 -6.61 16.55 8.16
N LEU A 411 -7.30 15.41 8.25
CA LEU A 411 -8.41 15.05 7.37
C LEU A 411 -9.67 14.81 8.21
N SER A 412 -10.81 15.26 7.68
CA SER A 412 -12.13 14.88 8.16
C SER A 412 -12.38 13.38 7.90
N LYS A 413 -13.45 12.83 8.47
CA LYS A 413 -13.83 11.42 8.26
C LYS A 413 -14.07 11.07 6.78
N ASP A 414 -14.51 12.04 5.98
CA ASP A 414 -14.77 11.87 4.55
C ASP A 414 -13.52 12.09 3.68
N GLY A 415 -12.34 12.28 4.28
CA GLY A 415 -11.07 12.47 3.58
C GLY A 415 -10.81 13.89 3.07
N TYR A 416 -11.67 14.86 3.40
CA TYR A 416 -11.52 16.28 3.07
C TYR A 416 -10.79 17.07 4.15
N TYR A 417 -10.56 18.37 3.91
CA TYR A 417 -9.88 19.30 4.83
C TYR A 417 -10.42 19.21 6.25
N ASP A 418 -9.50 19.07 7.20
CA ASP A 418 -9.71 19.42 8.59
C ASP A 418 -8.47 20.15 9.13
N ARG A 419 -8.67 20.95 10.18
CA ARG A 419 -7.58 21.73 10.78
C ARG A 419 -6.96 20.94 11.93
N SER A 420 -5.66 20.65 11.84
CA SER A 420 -4.90 20.13 12.98
C SER A 420 -4.65 21.20 14.05
N ASP A 421 -4.49 20.76 15.29
CA ASP A 421 -4.25 21.64 16.45
C ASP A 421 -2.99 22.50 16.30
N ASP A 422 -1.98 22.01 15.60
CA ASP A 422 -0.70 22.68 15.37
C ASP A 422 -0.63 23.48 14.07
N TYR A 423 -1.67 23.47 13.24
CA TYR A 423 -1.67 24.08 11.91
C TYR A 423 -1.26 25.55 11.92
N VAL A 424 -1.86 26.35 12.80
CA VAL A 424 -1.61 27.79 12.90
C VAL A 424 -0.15 28.06 13.27
N GLN A 425 0.37 27.33 14.25
CA GLN A 425 1.74 27.49 14.74
C GLN A 425 2.78 27.12 13.68
N ILE A 426 2.47 26.12 12.84
CA ILE A 426 3.31 25.74 11.69
C ILE A 426 3.27 26.87 10.64
N VAL A 427 2.08 27.33 10.26
CA VAL A 427 1.89 28.37 9.23
C VAL A 427 2.52 29.71 9.61
N GLU A 428 2.43 30.09 10.89
CA GLU A 428 3.04 31.32 11.42
C GLU A 428 4.54 31.17 11.67
N GLY A 429 5.09 29.96 11.54
CA GLY A 429 6.50 29.68 11.68
C GLY A 429 6.99 29.66 13.13
N GLU A 430 6.08 29.52 14.10
CA GLU A 430 6.39 29.24 15.51
C GLU A 430 6.97 27.83 15.66
N LYS A 431 6.36 26.86 14.96
CA LYS A 431 6.81 25.48 14.88
C LYS A 431 7.46 25.22 13.53
N ARG A 432 8.79 25.30 13.47
CA ARG A 432 9.57 24.99 12.27
C ARG A 432 10.10 23.57 12.28
N GLY A 433 10.04 22.90 11.13
CA GLY A 433 10.52 21.54 10.95
C GLY A 433 10.05 20.92 9.64
N ILE A 434 10.28 19.62 9.50
CA ILE A 434 9.68 18.77 8.48
C ILE A 434 8.53 18.01 9.13
N TRP A 435 7.34 18.13 8.55
CA TRP A 435 6.09 17.61 9.10
C TRP A 435 5.51 16.56 8.17
N ASN A 436 5.22 15.37 8.71
CA ASN A 436 4.39 14.37 8.04
C ASN A 436 2.93 14.82 8.11
N VAL A 437 2.37 15.17 6.96
CA VAL A 437 1.03 15.75 6.81
C VAL A 437 0.23 14.97 5.77
N PRO A 438 -1.10 14.83 5.93
CA PRO A 438 -1.91 14.00 5.04
C PRO A 438 -2.05 14.56 3.62
N PHE A 439 -1.83 15.86 3.40
CA PHE A 439 -2.07 16.49 2.10
C PHE A 439 -1.09 17.63 1.85
N ILE A 440 -0.53 17.67 0.64
CA ILE A 440 0.30 18.75 0.09
C ILE A 440 -0.13 19.04 -1.35
N ARG A 441 0.03 20.29 -1.80
CA ARG A 441 -0.31 20.74 -3.16
C ARG A 441 0.61 21.86 -3.65
N ASP A 442 0.38 22.32 -4.88
CA ASP A 442 0.97 23.49 -5.54
C ASP A 442 2.49 23.44 -5.79
N VAL A 443 3.31 23.04 -4.82
CA VAL A 443 4.75 22.84 -4.99
C VAL A 443 5.24 21.70 -4.12
N TYR A 444 5.88 20.70 -4.73
CA TYR A 444 6.47 19.59 -4.01
C TYR A 444 7.48 18.82 -4.87
N LEU A 445 8.48 18.25 -4.21
CA LEU A 445 9.43 17.32 -4.78
C LEU A 445 8.90 15.89 -4.55
N ILE A 446 8.93 15.05 -5.57
CA ILE A 446 8.57 13.64 -5.51
C ILE A 446 9.71 12.79 -6.08
N SER A 447 10.06 11.70 -5.38
CA SER A 447 11.13 10.79 -5.78
C SER A 447 10.70 9.89 -6.94
N ARG A 448 11.64 9.47 -7.80
CA ARG A 448 11.37 8.54 -8.90
C ARG A 448 10.72 7.22 -8.41
N PRO A 449 11.18 6.55 -7.34
CA PRO A 449 10.49 5.38 -6.80
C PRO A 449 9.03 5.65 -6.44
N THR A 450 8.73 6.80 -5.83
CA THR A 450 7.35 7.19 -5.52
C THR A 450 6.54 7.45 -6.80
N ILE A 451 7.11 8.10 -7.82
CA ILE A 451 6.45 8.30 -9.12
C ILE A 451 6.06 6.95 -9.75
N ARG A 452 6.91 5.93 -9.64
CA ARG A 452 6.58 4.58 -10.16
C ARG A 452 5.32 3.99 -9.52
N LYS A 453 5.11 4.21 -8.23
CA LYS A 453 3.88 3.79 -7.52
C LYS A 453 2.67 4.66 -7.89
N MET A 454 2.89 5.88 -8.40
CA MET A 454 1.81 6.81 -8.73
C MET A 454 1.22 6.59 -10.12
N VAL A 455 2.01 6.06 -11.07
CA VAL A 455 1.57 5.91 -12.48
C VAL A 455 0.54 4.80 -12.68
N ASP A 456 0.36 3.95 -11.69
CA ASP A 456 -0.62 2.87 -11.74
C ASP A 456 -2.05 3.41 -11.60
N THR A 457 -2.23 4.57 -10.96
CA THR A 457 -3.54 5.24 -10.88
C THR A 457 -3.61 6.37 -11.89
N LYS A 458 -4.45 6.18 -12.92
CA LYS A 458 -4.68 7.21 -13.95
C LYS A 458 -5.28 8.48 -13.33
N LEU A 459 -4.60 9.61 -13.51
CA LEU A 459 -5.08 10.91 -13.03
C LEU A 459 -5.96 11.61 -14.06
N ALA A 460 -5.77 11.31 -15.35
CA ALA A 460 -6.56 11.86 -16.44
C ALA A 460 -8.08 11.71 -16.24
N GLY A 461 -8.79 12.82 -16.39
CA GLY A 461 -10.25 12.90 -16.19
C GLY A 461 -10.68 13.10 -14.73
N ASN A 462 -9.76 13.18 -13.78
CA ASN A 462 -10.08 13.49 -12.38
C ASN A 462 -10.21 15.01 -12.16
N ASN A 463 -11.27 15.45 -11.50
CA ASN A 463 -11.52 16.87 -11.20
C ASN A 463 -10.74 17.39 -9.99
N GLU A 464 -10.20 16.51 -9.14
CA GLU A 464 -9.46 16.83 -7.92
C GLU A 464 -8.10 16.10 -7.91
N VAL A 465 -7.26 16.41 -8.90
CA VAL A 465 -5.98 15.73 -9.12
C VAL A 465 -5.07 15.75 -7.89
N ASP A 466 -4.95 16.91 -7.21
CA ASP A 466 -4.15 17.04 -5.97
C ASP A 466 -4.63 16.07 -4.87
N MET A 467 -5.95 15.97 -4.68
CA MET A 467 -6.55 15.07 -3.70
C MET A 467 -6.28 13.62 -4.05
N ARG A 468 -6.39 13.26 -5.33
CA ARG A 468 -6.10 11.92 -5.81
C ARG A 468 -4.62 11.55 -5.63
N ILE A 469 -3.69 12.45 -5.96
CA ILE A 469 -2.25 12.22 -5.75
C ILE A 469 -1.97 12.02 -4.25
N ALA A 470 -2.49 12.89 -3.40
CA ALA A 470 -2.31 12.76 -1.96
C ALA A 470 -2.96 11.49 -1.40
N GLN A 471 -4.11 11.07 -1.94
CA GLN A 471 -4.76 9.82 -1.58
C GLN A 471 -3.91 8.61 -1.99
N ASN A 472 -3.43 8.56 -3.22
CA ASN A 472 -2.55 7.49 -3.70
C ASN A 472 -1.24 7.43 -2.90
N ALA A 473 -0.73 8.58 -2.43
CA ALA A 473 0.44 8.61 -1.54
C ALA A 473 0.18 7.96 -0.17
N ARG A 474 -1.09 7.94 0.27
CA ARG A 474 -1.51 7.38 1.56
C ARG A 474 -2.03 5.94 1.44
N GLU A 475 -2.64 5.59 0.32
CA GLU A 475 -3.28 4.29 0.08
C GLU A 475 -2.27 3.28 -0.47
N LYS A 476 -2.33 2.03 0.01
CA LYS A 476 -1.57 0.91 -0.55
C LYS A 476 -2.32 0.30 -1.75
N ASP A 477 -1.56 -0.03 -2.78
CA ASP A 477 -1.94 -0.15 -4.19
C ASP A 477 -3.01 -1.21 -4.50
N TRP A 478 -3.95 -0.91 -5.41
CA TRP A 478 -4.91 -1.89 -5.92
C TRP A 478 -4.19 -3.02 -6.67
N GLU A 479 -3.09 -2.70 -7.35
CA GLU A 479 -2.29 -3.66 -8.11
C GLU A 479 -1.61 -4.70 -7.23
N GLU A 480 -1.00 -4.27 -6.13
CA GLU A 480 -0.40 -5.16 -5.13
C GLU A 480 -1.43 -6.15 -4.58
N GLN A 481 -2.72 -5.79 -4.59
CA GLN A 481 -3.80 -6.62 -4.07
C GLN A 481 -4.41 -7.54 -5.11
N TYR A 482 -4.57 -7.08 -6.35
CA TYR A 482 -5.50 -7.70 -7.31
C TYR A 482 -4.84 -8.16 -8.60
N VAL A 483 -3.62 -7.72 -8.90
CA VAL A 483 -2.85 -8.23 -10.05
C VAL A 483 -2.02 -9.42 -9.58
N HIS A 484 -1.85 -10.42 -10.44
CA HIS A 484 -1.03 -11.58 -10.09
C HIS A 484 0.44 -11.14 -9.84
N PRO A 485 1.13 -11.59 -8.77
CA PRO A 485 2.49 -11.16 -8.45
C PRO A 485 3.49 -11.31 -9.61
N ASP A 486 3.40 -12.42 -10.34
CA ASP A 486 4.28 -12.71 -11.48
C ASP A 486 3.93 -11.93 -12.77
N TYR A 487 2.86 -11.13 -12.77
CA TYR A 487 2.40 -10.41 -13.96
C TYR A 487 3.46 -9.48 -14.54
N LEU A 488 4.13 -8.70 -13.67
CA LEU A 488 5.13 -7.71 -14.11
C LEU A 488 6.33 -8.37 -14.79
N GLU A 489 6.68 -9.58 -14.36
CA GLU A 489 7.75 -10.36 -15.00
C GLU A 489 7.37 -10.80 -16.41
N MET A 490 6.08 -11.05 -16.68
CA MET A 490 5.56 -11.50 -17.98
C MET A 490 5.42 -10.40 -19.03
N VAL A 491 5.47 -9.13 -18.61
CA VAL A 491 5.39 -7.97 -19.51
C VAL A 491 6.70 -7.19 -19.60
N ALA A 492 7.78 -7.72 -19.03
CA ALA A 492 9.11 -7.14 -19.16
C ALA A 492 9.57 -7.10 -20.62
N SER A 493 10.37 -6.09 -20.99
CA SER A 493 10.74 -5.82 -22.39
C SER A 493 11.52 -6.94 -23.09
N ASN A 494 12.13 -7.86 -22.33
CA ASN A 494 12.88 -9.00 -22.82
C ASN A 494 12.02 -10.27 -23.02
N VAL A 495 10.77 -10.27 -22.55
CA VAL A 495 9.84 -11.40 -22.65
C VAL A 495 9.29 -11.49 -24.06
N THR A 496 9.20 -12.70 -24.58
CA THR A 496 8.65 -13.03 -25.88
C THR A 496 7.55 -14.09 -25.75
N MET A 497 6.79 -14.31 -26.83
CA MET A 497 5.76 -15.36 -26.88
C MET A 497 6.27 -16.74 -26.45
N LYS A 498 7.57 -17.04 -26.62
CA LYS A 498 8.17 -18.34 -26.28
C LYS A 498 8.32 -18.58 -24.78
N ASP A 499 8.24 -17.52 -23.99
CA ASP A 499 8.41 -17.57 -22.53
C ASP A 499 7.09 -17.93 -21.83
N PHE A 500 5.97 -17.94 -22.57
CA PHE A 500 4.66 -18.37 -22.08
C PHE A 500 4.48 -19.88 -22.24
N GLU A 501 3.96 -20.53 -21.20
CA GLU A 501 3.56 -21.93 -21.30
C GLU A 501 2.38 -22.08 -22.27
N GLN A 502 2.51 -23.03 -23.20
CA GLN A 502 1.54 -23.28 -24.25
C GLN A 502 1.05 -24.74 -24.17
N PRO A 503 0.09 -25.06 -23.29
CA PRO A 503 -0.39 -26.43 -23.07
C PRO A 503 -1.02 -27.08 -24.31
N CYS A 504 -1.62 -26.28 -25.19
CA CYS A 504 -2.18 -26.70 -26.48
C CYS A 504 -1.73 -25.69 -27.55
N PRO A 505 -1.69 -26.07 -28.85
CA PRO A 505 -1.32 -25.14 -29.91
C PRO A 505 -2.14 -23.84 -29.85
N ASP A 506 -1.46 -22.69 -29.75
CA ASP A 506 -2.04 -21.34 -29.62
C ASP A 506 -2.97 -21.13 -28.41
N VAL A 507 -2.77 -21.88 -27.34
CA VAL A 507 -3.42 -21.69 -26.03
C VAL A 507 -2.36 -21.38 -24.99
N PHE A 508 -2.40 -20.19 -24.38
CA PHE A 508 -1.33 -19.69 -23.52
C PHE A 508 -1.78 -19.56 -22.06
N TYR A 509 -0.91 -19.91 -21.13
CA TYR A 509 -1.08 -19.62 -19.72
C TYR A 509 -0.47 -18.28 -19.33
N VAL A 510 -1.27 -17.46 -18.65
CA VAL A 510 -0.87 -16.11 -18.24
C VAL A 510 -1.29 -15.87 -16.79
N PRO A 511 -0.38 -15.50 -15.88
CA PRO A 511 -0.76 -14.98 -14.58
C PRO A 511 -1.38 -13.59 -14.76
N LEU A 512 -2.66 -13.41 -14.39
CA LEU A 512 -3.36 -12.13 -14.60
C LEU A 512 -3.83 -11.49 -13.29
N VAL A 513 -4.62 -12.22 -12.51
CA VAL A 513 -5.22 -11.69 -11.28
C VAL A 513 -4.73 -12.47 -10.07
N SER A 514 -4.76 -11.84 -8.89
CA SER A 514 -4.36 -12.53 -7.66
C SER A 514 -5.42 -13.55 -7.22
N GLU A 515 -5.03 -14.47 -6.33
CA GLU A 515 -5.98 -15.35 -5.64
C GLU A 515 -7.02 -14.54 -4.85
N LYS A 516 -6.61 -13.39 -4.27
CA LYS A 516 -7.50 -12.46 -3.57
C LYS A 516 -8.56 -11.88 -4.50
N PHE A 517 -8.19 -11.40 -5.70
CA PHE A 517 -9.16 -10.96 -6.70
C PHE A 517 -10.16 -12.06 -7.01
N SER A 518 -9.66 -13.27 -7.19
CA SER A 518 -10.44 -14.43 -7.61
C SER A 518 -11.50 -14.81 -6.58
N ARG A 519 -11.11 -14.92 -5.31
CA ARG A 519 -12.04 -15.16 -4.19
C ARG A 519 -13.06 -14.04 -4.04
N GLN A 520 -12.62 -12.79 -4.01
CA GLN A 520 -13.54 -11.66 -3.79
C GLN A 520 -14.52 -11.50 -4.96
N LEU A 521 -14.11 -11.82 -6.18
CA LEU A 521 -15.01 -11.85 -7.32
C LEU A 521 -16.07 -12.95 -7.16
N ILE A 522 -15.70 -14.15 -6.70
CA ILE A 522 -16.67 -15.21 -6.39
C ILE A 522 -17.64 -14.74 -5.30
N ASP A 523 -17.14 -14.14 -4.22
CA ASP A 523 -17.96 -13.64 -3.12
C ASP A 523 -18.97 -12.59 -3.59
N GLU A 524 -18.54 -11.66 -4.46
CA GLU A 524 -19.41 -10.65 -5.06
C GLU A 524 -20.50 -11.30 -5.93
N MET A 525 -20.15 -12.29 -6.77
CA MET A 525 -21.11 -13.00 -7.61
C MET A 525 -22.12 -13.81 -6.79
N GLU A 526 -21.67 -14.52 -5.75
CA GLU A 526 -22.57 -15.29 -4.87
C GLU A 526 -23.43 -14.38 -3.99
N THR A 527 -22.92 -13.22 -3.58
CA THR A 527 -23.69 -12.20 -2.86
C THR A 527 -24.78 -11.59 -3.74
N PHE A 528 -24.46 -11.32 -5.01
CA PHE A 528 -25.46 -10.88 -5.99
C PHE A 528 -26.53 -11.97 -6.20
N GLY A 529 -26.12 -13.24 -6.31
CA GLY A 529 -26.97 -14.43 -6.20
C GLY A 529 -27.94 -14.67 -7.37
N GLU A 530 -28.15 -13.69 -8.25
CA GLU A 530 -28.98 -13.83 -9.44
C GLU A 530 -28.21 -14.50 -10.58
N TRP A 531 -27.92 -15.80 -10.45
CA TRP A 531 -27.31 -16.61 -11.51
C TRP A 531 -28.31 -16.91 -12.64
N SER A 532 -27.83 -17.00 -13.89
CA SER A 532 -28.67 -17.45 -15.01
C SER A 532 -29.22 -18.87 -14.74
N ASP A 533 -30.31 -19.23 -15.43
CA ASP A 533 -30.86 -20.58 -15.33
C ASP A 533 -30.15 -21.61 -16.23
N GLY A 534 -29.21 -21.16 -17.07
CA GLY A 534 -28.50 -21.95 -18.06
C GLY A 534 -29.34 -22.29 -19.31
N SER A 535 -30.43 -21.56 -19.55
CA SER A 535 -31.27 -21.72 -20.75
C SER A 535 -30.89 -20.73 -21.85
N ASN A 536 -31.26 -21.04 -23.10
CA ASN A 536 -30.98 -20.16 -24.24
C ASN A 536 -31.69 -18.79 -24.15
N ASN A 537 -32.66 -18.61 -23.26
CA ASN A 537 -33.39 -17.36 -23.13
C ASN A 537 -33.00 -16.67 -21.83
N ASP A 538 -32.17 -15.64 -21.91
CA ASP A 538 -31.79 -14.84 -20.75
C ASP A 538 -32.29 -13.39 -20.92
N PRO A 539 -33.39 -13.01 -20.23
CA PRO A 539 -33.97 -11.67 -20.36
C PRO A 539 -33.07 -10.56 -19.79
N ARG A 540 -31.98 -10.91 -19.10
CA ARG A 540 -31.00 -9.99 -18.52
C ARG A 540 -29.96 -9.54 -19.57
N LEU A 541 -29.90 -10.23 -20.71
CA LEU A 541 -29.00 -9.91 -21.83
C LEU A 541 -29.67 -9.01 -22.87
N GLU A 542 -28.85 -8.18 -23.52
CA GLU A 542 -29.28 -7.33 -24.63
C GLU A 542 -29.60 -8.19 -25.87
N GLY A 543 -30.89 -8.45 -26.09
CA GLY A 543 -31.38 -9.35 -27.16
C GLY A 543 -32.02 -10.64 -26.66
N GLY A 544 -31.91 -10.97 -25.37
CA GLY A 544 -32.70 -12.02 -24.70
C GLY A 544 -32.34 -13.46 -25.03
N TYR A 545 -31.32 -13.72 -25.87
CA TYR A 545 -31.00 -15.06 -26.37
C TYR A 545 -29.50 -15.35 -26.36
N GLU A 546 -29.11 -16.48 -25.77
CA GLU A 546 -27.75 -16.99 -25.73
C GLU A 546 -27.61 -18.29 -26.54
N ASN A 547 -26.69 -18.30 -27.51
CA ASN A 547 -26.52 -19.43 -28.42
C ASN A 547 -26.00 -20.69 -27.71
N VAL A 548 -25.19 -20.50 -26.67
CA VAL A 548 -24.53 -21.56 -25.91
C VAL A 548 -24.62 -21.18 -24.43
N PRO A 549 -25.76 -21.45 -23.77
CA PRO A 549 -26.02 -20.86 -22.47
C PRO A 549 -25.15 -21.42 -21.37
N THR A 550 -24.73 -20.55 -20.46
CA THR A 550 -24.02 -20.90 -19.23
C THR A 550 -24.76 -20.37 -18.00
N ARG A 551 -24.56 -21.01 -16.84
CA ARG A 551 -24.98 -20.45 -15.55
C ARG A 551 -24.01 -19.38 -15.12
N ASP A 552 -24.39 -18.12 -15.34
CA ASP A 552 -23.48 -16.99 -15.21
C ASP A 552 -24.10 -15.70 -14.66
N ILE A 553 -23.21 -14.77 -14.34
CA ILE A 553 -23.46 -13.38 -14.01
C ILE A 553 -22.51 -12.51 -14.83
N HIS A 554 -23.05 -11.54 -15.57
CA HIS A 554 -22.29 -10.56 -16.32
C HIS A 554 -21.81 -9.41 -15.44
N MET A 555 -20.60 -8.90 -15.71
CA MET A 555 -20.02 -7.77 -14.98
C MET A 555 -20.91 -6.51 -15.03
N ARG A 556 -21.71 -6.32 -16.08
CA ARG A 556 -22.67 -5.22 -16.18
C ARG A 556 -23.77 -5.30 -15.11
N GLN A 557 -24.19 -6.52 -14.74
CA GLN A 557 -25.25 -6.73 -13.75
C GLN A 557 -24.82 -6.31 -12.34
N VAL A 558 -23.52 -6.43 -12.05
CA VAL A 558 -22.92 -6.02 -10.77
C VAL A 558 -22.23 -4.64 -10.85
N GLY A 559 -22.36 -3.92 -11.96
CA GLY A 559 -21.78 -2.57 -12.12
C GLY A 559 -20.26 -2.53 -12.32
N TRP A 560 -19.62 -3.65 -12.69
CA TRP A 560 -18.16 -3.78 -12.81
C TRP A 560 -17.64 -3.71 -14.26
N GLU A 561 -18.51 -3.59 -15.25
CA GLU A 561 -18.11 -3.64 -16.68
C GLU A 561 -17.01 -2.62 -17.05
N GLU A 562 -17.17 -1.34 -16.70
CA GLU A 562 -16.18 -0.30 -16.99
C GLU A 562 -14.83 -0.55 -16.31
N HIS A 563 -14.84 -1.09 -15.08
CA HIS A 563 -13.63 -1.44 -14.35
C HIS A 563 -12.89 -2.59 -15.02
N TRP A 564 -13.62 -3.60 -15.49
CA TRP A 564 -13.04 -4.72 -16.22
C TRP A 564 -12.52 -4.32 -17.60
N LEU A 565 -13.23 -3.45 -18.32
CA LEU A 565 -12.74 -2.90 -19.60
C LEU A 565 -11.43 -2.13 -19.41
N HIS A 566 -11.29 -1.37 -18.31
CA HIS A 566 -10.02 -0.76 -17.95
C HIS A 566 -8.93 -1.82 -17.72
N PHE A 567 -9.23 -2.90 -16.99
CA PHE A 567 -8.32 -4.01 -16.74
C PHE A 567 -7.82 -4.65 -18.05
N LEU A 568 -8.71 -4.88 -19.03
CA LEU A 568 -8.34 -5.44 -20.33
C LEU A 568 -7.33 -4.54 -21.07
N VAL A 569 -7.59 -3.23 -21.12
CA VAL A 569 -6.70 -2.28 -21.81
C VAL A 569 -5.36 -2.16 -21.10
N LYS A 570 -5.36 -2.20 -19.76
CA LYS A 570 -4.15 -2.00 -18.96
C LYS A 570 -3.29 -3.26 -18.88
N TYR A 571 -3.87 -4.42 -18.56
CA TYR A 571 -3.11 -5.62 -18.25
C TYR A 571 -3.15 -6.70 -19.33
N VAL A 572 -4.26 -6.84 -20.07
CA VAL A 572 -4.36 -7.86 -21.13
C VAL A 572 -3.74 -7.38 -22.44
N HIS A 573 -3.85 -6.10 -22.78
CA HIS A 573 -3.29 -5.55 -24.02
C HIS A 573 -1.76 -5.69 -24.16
N PRO A 574 -0.93 -5.46 -23.12
CA PRO A 574 0.51 -5.74 -23.21
C PRO A 574 0.80 -7.21 -23.55
N ILE A 575 0.11 -8.14 -22.88
CA ILE A 575 0.22 -9.58 -23.13
C ILE A 575 -0.23 -9.93 -24.55
N GLN A 576 -1.36 -9.40 -25.01
CA GLN A 576 -1.90 -9.58 -26.37
C GLN A 576 -0.84 -9.31 -27.43
N LYS A 577 -0.11 -8.20 -27.32
CA LYS A 577 0.93 -7.80 -28.29
C LYS A 577 2.13 -8.75 -28.30
N ILE A 578 2.40 -9.41 -27.17
CA ILE A 578 3.45 -10.42 -27.07
C ILE A 578 2.97 -11.75 -27.70
N LEU A 579 1.77 -12.21 -27.33
CA LEU A 579 1.22 -13.50 -27.78
C LEU A 579 0.86 -13.50 -29.26
N PHE A 580 0.19 -12.44 -29.73
CA PHE A 580 -0.34 -12.33 -31.08
C PHE A 580 0.38 -11.21 -31.85
N LYS A 581 1.67 -11.40 -32.10
CA LYS A 581 2.50 -10.40 -32.79
C LYS A 581 1.85 -9.95 -34.11
N GLY A 582 1.61 -8.65 -34.23
CA GLY A 582 0.93 -8.03 -35.38
C GLY A 582 -0.57 -7.76 -35.16
N TYR A 583 -1.13 -8.16 -34.02
CA TYR A 583 -2.49 -7.84 -33.61
C TYR A 583 -2.50 -6.67 -32.60
N GLU A 584 -2.70 -5.45 -33.11
CA GLU A 584 -2.54 -4.18 -32.39
C GLU A 584 -3.85 -3.55 -31.88
N ASP A 585 -5.00 -4.19 -32.16
CA ASP A 585 -6.30 -3.67 -31.76
C ASP A 585 -6.41 -3.63 -30.24
N LYS A 586 -6.80 -2.48 -29.68
CA LYS A 586 -7.03 -2.36 -28.23
C LYS A 586 -8.14 -3.32 -27.81
N PRO A 587 -7.93 -4.12 -26.75
CA PRO A 587 -8.94 -5.07 -26.31
C PRO A 587 -10.16 -4.34 -25.77
N TRP A 588 -11.34 -4.74 -26.22
CA TRP A 588 -12.64 -4.38 -25.67
C TRP A 588 -13.54 -5.62 -25.68
N ALA A 589 -14.58 -5.64 -24.84
CA ALA A 589 -15.46 -6.80 -24.75
C ALA A 589 -16.88 -6.40 -24.32
N ARG A 590 -17.90 -7.04 -24.90
CA ARG A 590 -19.30 -6.95 -24.44
C ARG A 590 -19.68 -8.10 -23.52
N MET A 591 -19.01 -9.23 -23.64
CA MET A 591 -19.30 -10.43 -22.88
C MET A 591 -18.18 -10.64 -21.87
N ASN A 592 -18.44 -10.21 -20.63
CA ASN A 592 -17.57 -10.34 -19.48
C ASN A 592 -18.40 -10.95 -18.36
N PHE A 593 -18.19 -12.23 -18.03
CA PHE A 593 -19.10 -12.95 -17.16
C PHE A 593 -18.41 -14.07 -16.39
N VAL A 594 -18.84 -14.26 -15.14
CA VAL A 594 -18.40 -15.36 -14.30
C VAL A 594 -19.34 -16.53 -14.51
N VAL A 595 -18.80 -17.70 -14.82
CA VAL A 595 -19.56 -18.94 -15.00
C VAL A 595 -19.37 -19.83 -13.77
N ARG A 596 -20.45 -20.50 -13.35
CA ARG A 596 -20.45 -21.49 -12.27
C ARG A 596 -20.87 -22.86 -12.77
N TYR A 597 -19.97 -23.84 -12.67
CA TYR A 597 -20.26 -25.24 -12.97
C TYR A 597 -20.46 -26.07 -11.69
N ARG A 598 -21.55 -26.83 -11.65
CA ARG A 598 -21.87 -27.77 -10.55
C ARG A 598 -22.48 -29.07 -11.09
N PRO A 599 -22.20 -30.23 -10.46
CA PRO A 599 -22.82 -31.52 -10.83
C PRO A 599 -24.34 -31.52 -10.84
N THR A 600 -24.95 -30.73 -9.94
CA THR A 600 -26.41 -30.68 -9.74
C THR A 600 -27.10 -29.60 -10.56
N GLU A 601 -26.34 -28.74 -11.25
CA GLU A 601 -26.86 -27.64 -12.06
C GLU A 601 -26.42 -27.85 -13.52
N GLN A 602 -25.50 -27.02 -14.01
CA GLN A 602 -24.84 -27.18 -15.29
C GLN A 602 -23.39 -27.63 -15.05
N PRO A 603 -23.03 -28.90 -15.32
CA PRO A 603 -21.69 -29.41 -14.99
C PRO A 603 -20.68 -29.27 -16.13
N SER A 604 -21.13 -29.05 -17.37
CA SER A 604 -20.31 -29.02 -18.57
C SER A 604 -20.87 -28.01 -19.59
N LEU A 605 -20.10 -27.77 -20.65
CA LEU A 605 -20.52 -26.92 -21.78
C LEU A 605 -20.21 -27.63 -23.09
N ARG A 606 -21.21 -27.75 -23.97
CA ARG A 606 -21.09 -28.43 -25.27
C ARG A 606 -20.06 -27.76 -26.19
N GLU A 607 -19.64 -28.47 -27.23
CA GLU A 607 -18.74 -27.93 -28.25
C GLU A 607 -19.28 -26.63 -28.88
N HIS A 608 -18.42 -25.59 -28.93
CA HIS A 608 -18.75 -24.30 -29.52
C HIS A 608 -17.50 -23.49 -29.91
N HIS A 609 -17.75 -22.38 -30.62
CA HIS A 609 -16.80 -21.30 -30.83
C HIS A 609 -17.29 -20.07 -30.07
N ASP A 610 -16.34 -19.27 -29.61
CA ASP A 610 -16.64 -17.99 -28.99
C ASP A 610 -16.85 -16.92 -30.07
N ALA A 611 -17.76 -16.00 -29.77
CA ALA A 611 -17.96 -14.82 -30.61
C ALA A 611 -16.87 -13.78 -30.30
N SER A 612 -15.60 -14.13 -30.42
CA SER A 612 -14.44 -13.29 -30.09
C SER A 612 -13.33 -13.43 -31.14
N SER A 613 -12.43 -12.45 -31.20
CA SER A 613 -11.15 -12.65 -31.88
C SER A 613 -10.29 -13.61 -31.07
N TYR A 614 -10.20 -13.36 -29.76
CA TYR A 614 -9.61 -14.26 -28.78
C TYR A 614 -10.37 -14.17 -27.46
N SER A 615 -10.28 -15.23 -26.66
CA SER A 615 -10.95 -15.35 -25.37
C SER A 615 -9.93 -15.38 -24.25
N VAL A 616 -10.31 -14.80 -23.11
CA VAL A 616 -9.58 -14.88 -21.84
C VAL A 616 -10.44 -15.69 -20.88
N ASN A 617 -9.90 -16.79 -20.35
CA ASN A 617 -10.59 -17.67 -19.43
C ASN A 617 -9.75 -17.85 -18.15
N ILE A 618 -10.17 -17.20 -17.06
CA ILE A 618 -9.46 -17.15 -15.79
C ILE A 618 -10.04 -18.17 -14.83
N ALA A 619 -9.21 -19.01 -14.23
CA ALA A 619 -9.63 -19.88 -13.13
C ALA A 619 -9.78 -19.07 -11.84
N LEU A 620 -10.94 -19.12 -11.19
CA LEU A 620 -11.19 -18.34 -9.98
C LEU A 620 -11.06 -19.15 -8.67
N ASN A 621 -11.06 -20.47 -8.76
CA ASN A 621 -10.91 -21.36 -7.60
C ASN A 621 -10.21 -22.68 -7.99
N GLU A 622 -9.83 -23.48 -7.00
CA GLU A 622 -8.80 -24.52 -7.14
C GLU A 622 -9.36 -25.90 -7.49
N GLN A 623 -8.75 -26.56 -8.47
CA GLN A 623 -9.06 -27.96 -8.79
C GLN A 623 -8.51 -28.89 -7.70
N GLY A 624 -9.38 -29.73 -7.13
CA GLY A 624 -9.11 -30.61 -6.00
C GLY A 624 -9.86 -30.12 -4.75
N PRO A 625 -9.41 -29.03 -4.11
CA PRO A 625 -10.06 -28.48 -2.91
C PRO A 625 -11.50 -28.03 -3.16
N ASP A 626 -11.75 -27.28 -4.24
CA ASP A 626 -13.05 -26.65 -4.49
C ASP A 626 -13.93 -27.45 -5.47
N TYR A 627 -13.30 -28.16 -6.43
CA TYR A 627 -14.00 -28.98 -7.41
C TYR A 627 -13.16 -30.14 -7.97
N GLU A 628 -13.80 -31.20 -8.45
CA GLU A 628 -13.17 -32.31 -9.19
C GLU A 628 -13.67 -32.35 -10.64
N GLY A 629 -12.85 -32.87 -11.56
CA GLY A 629 -13.14 -32.81 -12.99
C GLY A 629 -12.99 -31.41 -13.57
N GLY A 630 -13.69 -31.09 -14.65
CA GLY A 630 -13.62 -29.78 -15.29
C GLY A 630 -12.37 -29.57 -16.16
N GLY A 631 -12.26 -28.37 -16.71
CA GLY A 631 -11.25 -28.00 -17.71
C GLY A 631 -11.89 -27.56 -19.03
N THR A 632 -11.04 -27.42 -20.05
CA THR A 632 -11.44 -27.06 -21.41
C THR A 632 -10.74 -27.99 -22.39
N ARG A 633 -11.49 -28.63 -23.29
CA ARG A 633 -10.91 -29.48 -24.35
C ARG A 633 -11.03 -28.80 -25.70
N PHE A 634 -9.93 -28.69 -26.42
CA PHE A 634 -9.85 -28.16 -27.77
C PHE A 634 -9.89 -29.30 -28.79
N ILE A 635 -11.04 -29.43 -29.47
CA ILE A 635 -11.40 -30.60 -30.28
C ILE A 635 -10.44 -30.81 -31.44
N ARG A 636 -10.08 -29.74 -32.15
CA ARG A 636 -9.18 -29.81 -33.32
C ARG A 636 -7.77 -30.31 -32.99
N TYR A 637 -7.35 -30.19 -31.73
CA TYR A 637 -6.01 -30.54 -31.29
C TYR A 637 -5.98 -31.80 -30.43
N ASP A 638 -7.15 -32.38 -30.12
CA ASP A 638 -7.32 -33.43 -29.11
C ASP A 638 -6.54 -33.14 -27.81
N CYS A 639 -6.58 -31.87 -27.40
CA CYS A 639 -5.78 -31.35 -26.30
C CYS A 639 -6.68 -30.76 -25.23
N SER A 640 -6.36 -31.03 -23.96
CA SER A 640 -7.16 -30.57 -22.82
C SER A 640 -6.32 -29.72 -21.88
N VAL A 641 -6.89 -28.61 -21.45
CA VAL A 641 -6.40 -27.75 -20.38
C VAL A 641 -7.19 -28.10 -19.12
N THR A 642 -6.50 -28.71 -18.17
CA THR A 642 -7.01 -29.05 -16.83
C THR A 642 -6.04 -28.51 -15.79
N GLY A 643 -6.50 -28.27 -14.56
CA GLY A 643 -5.65 -27.81 -13.47
C GLY A 643 -5.06 -26.42 -13.65
N LEU A 644 -5.75 -25.52 -14.35
CA LEU A 644 -5.36 -24.11 -14.42
C LEU A 644 -5.39 -23.53 -13.00
N LYS A 645 -4.27 -22.94 -12.57
CA LYS A 645 -4.11 -22.38 -11.22
C LYS A 645 -5.02 -21.17 -11.02
N VAL A 646 -5.42 -20.93 -9.78
CA VAL A 646 -6.23 -19.76 -9.42
C VAL A 646 -5.52 -18.47 -9.85
N GLY A 647 -6.27 -17.55 -10.45
CA GLY A 647 -5.75 -16.27 -10.93
C GLY A 647 -4.97 -16.34 -12.26
N TRP A 648 -4.70 -17.55 -12.76
CA TRP A 648 -4.13 -17.77 -14.08
C TRP A 648 -5.24 -17.82 -15.13
N ALA A 649 -4.89 -17.34 -16.32
CA ALA A 649 -5.74 -17.28 -17.48
C ALA A 649 -5.23 -18.20 -18.58
N SER A 650 -6.16 -18.87 -19.25
CA SER A 650 -5.97 -19.47 -20.56
C SER A 650 -6.42 -18.47 -21.63
N ILE A 651 -5.51 -18.08 -22.52
CA ILE A 651 -5.79 -17.14 -23.62
C ILE A 651 -5.65 -17.88 -24.96
N PHE A 652 -6.69 -17.84 -25.79
CA PHE A 652 -6.76 -18.58 -27.06
C PHE A 652 -7.69 -17.92 -28.10
N PRO A 653 -7.48 -18.12 -29.41
CA PRO A 653 -8.37 -17.61 -30.46
C PRO A 653 -9.82 -18.13 -30.33
N GLY A 654 -10.83 -17.26 -30.45
CA GLY A 654 -12.24 -17.66 -30.25
C GLY A 654 -12.91 -18.30 -31.46
N ARG A 655 -12.51 -17.89 -32.66
CA ARG A 655 -13.13 -18.27 -33.94
C ARG A 655 -12.26 -19.23 -34.76
N VAL A 656 -12.93 -20.01 -35.63
CA VAL A 656 -12.36 -20.88 -36.67
C VAL A 656 -11.55 -22.07 -36.15
N THR A 657 -10.52 -21.85 -35.34
CA THR A 657 -9.48 -22.84 -35.07
C THR A 657 -9.60 -23.55 -33.72
N HIS A 658 -10.26 -22.96 -32.73
CA HIS A 658 -10.34 -23.50 -31.37
C HIS A 658 -11.79 -23.87 -31.02
N LEU A 659 -12.38 -24.78 -31.80
CA LEU A 659 -13.62 -25.44 -31.38
C LEU A 659 -13.35 -26.16 -30.07
N HIS A 660 -14.08 -25.83 -29.02
CA HIS A 660 -13.79 -26.32 -27.68
C HIS A 660 -15.05 -26.66 -26.89
N GLU A 661 -14.89 -27.48 -25.85
CA GLU A 661 -15.92 -27.85 -24.90
C GLU A 661 -15.45 -27.64 -23.46
N GLY A 662 -16.40 -27.37 -22.56
CA GLY A 662 -16.18 -27.32 -21.13
C GLY A 662 -16.35 -28.73 -20.54
N LEU A 663 -15.25 -29.31 -20.05
CA LEU A 663 -15.27 -30.66 -19.47
C LEU A 663 -16.14 -30.71 -18.21
N THR A 664 -16.71 -31.89 -17.94
CA THR A 664 -17.64 -32.10 -16.83
C THR A 664 -16.99 -31.92 -15.47
N THR A 665 -17.54 -31.01 -14.67
CA THR A 665 -17.26 -30.88 -13.22
C THR A 665 -18.02 -31.97 -12.49
N THR A 666 -17.31 -32.91 -11.85
CA THR A 666 -17.88 -34.12 -11.25
C THR A 666 -18.21 -33.95 -9.77
N LYS A 667 -17.58 -33.00 -9.09
CA LYS A 667 -17.81 -32.70 -7.68
C LYS A 667 -17.49 -31.23 -7.38
N GLY A 668 -18.10 -30.68 -6.34
CA GLY A 668 -17.84 -29.31 -5.89
C GLY A 668 -18.39 -28.25 -6.84
N THR A 669 -17.79 -27.06 -6.82
CA THR A 669 -18.20 -25.93 -7.66
C THR A 669 -16.98 -25.34 -8.35
N ARG A 670 -17.01 -25.22 -9.67
CA ARG A 670 -15.94 -24.57 -10.45
C ARG A 670 -16.40 -23.19 -10.90
N TYR A 671 -15.63 -22.15 -10.59
CA TYR A 671 -15.84 -20.80 -11.09
C TYR A 671 -14.75 -20.41 -12.10
N ILE A 672 -15.17 -19.80 -13.21
CA ILE A 672 -14.26 -19.20 -14.17
C ILE A 672 -14.76 -17.80 -14.56
N PHE A 673 -13.84 -16.89 -14.83
CA PHE A 673 -14.16 -15.59 -15.41
C PHE A 673 -13.79 -15.58 -16.89
N VAL A 674 -14.80 -15.42 -17.75
CA VAL A 674 -14.65 -15.47 -19.20
C VAL A 674 -14.86 -14.08 -19.79
N THR A 675 -14.00 -13.75 -20.74
CA THR A 675 -14.11 -12.53 -21.54
C THR A 675 -13.93 -12.84 -23.02
N PHE A 676 -14.89 -12.41 -23.84
CA PHE A 676 -14.82 -12.46 -25.30
C PHE A 676 -14.26 -11.15 -25.84
N VAL A 677 -12.96 -11.14 -26.16
CA VAL A 677 -12.25 -9.93 -26.57
C VAL A 677 -12.38 -9.71 -28.07
N ASN A 678 -12.67 -8.47 -28.44
CA ASN A 678 -12.82 -7.99 -29.81
C ASN A 678 -13.79 -8.87 -30.64
N PRO A 679 -15.08 -8.94 -30.22
CA PRO A 679 -16.11 -9.75 -30.88
C PRO A 679 -16.43 -9.31 -32.31
#